data_AF-Q0U0I6-F1
#
_entry.id   AF-Q0U0I6-F1
#
_cell.length_a   1.000
_cell.length_b   1.000
_cell.length_c   1.000
_cell.angle_alpha   90.00
_cell.angle_beta   90.00
_cell.angle_gamma   90.00
#
_symmetry.space_group_name_H-M   'P 1'
#
loop_
_entity.id
_entity.type
_entity.pdbx_description
1 polymer ?
#
loop_
_entity_poly.entity_id
_entity_poly.type
_entity_poly.pdbx_seq_one_letter_code
_entity_poly.pdbx_strand_id
1 'polypeptide(L)'
;MSNAELCSRCQSLITGTFPKSVRHHGSKSDVQVAAENGCFICAGFLNGIATLATAVSSECDILVYAEEEFEDGWRLAVSLSESEYKGYQAPSYAAFDFISLKNLDASNSGAMLDPCIRVSSLQRWMNQCLQSHTACQRDSTVYWPTRIINVGTVAEHDCRLCVTEQEEMHGPYATLSHCWGNSVLTKLLLNNFDNMVDSIDEENLPLTFREAVTTIRQLGIRYVWIDSLCIIQDSAEDWQIESASMTQVYRNAICCLAATGAHDSSQGLYLARDAPKVPHQITTSWTDKSNTICLAVPLSSSQIILRDVQGPLTKRAWCYQELRLSRRIIHFTKEQIFWECCENRACESMPLGTPKYDRDRNATRHYLRRDMLDQHGTISSVRGITPHEFWLTTVEEYSKGKLSYASDRLVAVSGLARLLQKSIGSGYVAGMWRKNLELQLLWTVWEMGETRPKNKPENRRPSWSWAPLNSRICYATFRHPKRFPDFRSLARILNVTVQSVTNDTYGEAQSGIVTMHGRIYHVRGNFFAGEARHCERRLTLWNSWELEFLVSSGRFYWDTQRDKANFDAGHTIYWIPIWARHSYLVLEALLLYKLDGSEQDYRRVGKFFLYDALGQPAERKAYSRFWDEFLSCPEETIRIH
;
A
#
# COMPACT_ATOMS: atom_id res chain seq x y z
N MET A 1 1.42 1.04 -40.64
CA MET A 1 0.98 0.08 -39.61
C MET A 1 1.41 -1.30 -40.07
N SER A 2 2.54 -1.83 -39.61
CA SER A 2 2.87 -3.24 -39.86
C SER A 2 1.92 -4.07 -39.00
N ASN A 3 1.12 -4.94 -39.62
CA ASN A 3 0.39 -5.97 -38.88
C ASN A 3 1.42 -6.72 -38.03
N ALA A 4 1.30 -6.68 -36.70
CA ALA A 4 2.18 -7.49 -35.86
C ALA A 4 1.95 -8.96 -36.22
N GLU A 5 2.97 -9.61 -36.76
CA GLU A 5 2.88 -10.92 -37.41
C GLU A 5 2.79 -12.03 -36.35
N LEU A 6 1.64 -12.70 -36.22
CA LEU A 6 1.59 -13.96 -35.50
C LEU A 6 2.35 -15.03 -36.30
N CYS A 7 3.23 -15.80 -35.65
CA CYS A 7 3.76 -16.99 -36.29
C CYS A 7 2.63 -18.00 -36.56
N SER A 8 2.83 -18.91 -37.52
CA SER A 8 1.81 -19.90 -37.92
C SER A 8 1.22 -20.68 -36.74
N ARG A 9 2.04 -20.96 -35.73
CA ARG A 9 1.64 -21.66 -34.51
C ARG A 9 0.77 -20.80 -33.59
N CYS A 10 1.05 -19.50 -33.47
CA CYS A 10 0.21 -18.58 -32.71
C CYS A 10 -1.09 -18.27 -33.44
N GLN A 11 -1.04 -18.21 -34.78
CA GLN A 11 -2.25 -18.11 -35.60
C GLN A 11 -3.18 -19.31 -35.34
N SER A 12 -2.66 -20.53 -35.27
CA SER A 12 -3.48 -21.71 -34.96
C SER A 12 -4.08 -21.73 -33.55
N LEU A 13 -3.56 -20.94 -32.59
CA LEU A 13 -4.19 -20.82 -31.27
C LEU A 13 -5.51 -20.05 -31.31
N ILE A 14 -5.64 -19.14 -32.27
CA ILE A 14 -6.77 -18.20 -32.37
C ILE A 14 -7.73 -18.56 -33.52
N THR A 15 -7.47 -19.65 -34.23
CA THR A 15 -8.29 -20.16 -35.35
C THR A 15 -8.54 -21.66 -35.21
N GLY A 16 -9.69 -22.17 -35.65
CA GLY A 16 -9.98 -23.62 -35.62
C GLY A 16 -10.62 -24.08 -34.31
N THR A 17 -10.36 -25.28 -33.81
CA THR A 17 -10.93 -25.70 -32.52
C THR A 17 -10.18 -25.04 -31.36
N PHE A 18 -10.89 -24.54 -30.35
CA PHE A 18 -10.28 -23.92 -29.18
C PHE A 18 -9.26 -24.86 -28.51
N PRO A 19 -8.03 -24.39 -28.22
CA PRO A 19 -6.93 -25.27 -27.81
C PRO A 19 -7.16 -25.84 -26.41
N LYS A 20 -7.38 -27.16 -26.31
CA LYS A 20 -7.45 -27.87 -25.03
C LYS A 20 -6.06 -28.02 -24.40
N SER A 21 -5.12 -28.57 -25.15
CA SER A 21 -3.68 -28.64 -24.85
C SER A 21 -2.97 -28.97 -26.15
N VAL A 22 -2.13 -28.06 -26.63
CA VAL A 22 -1.46 -28.18 -27.92
C VAL A 22 0.04 -27.98 -27.76
N ARG A 23 0.82 -28.83 -28.44
CA ARG A 23 2.26 -28.61 -28.57
C ARG A 23 2.46 -27.36 -29.43
N HIS A 24 2.97 -26.31 -28.81
CA HIS A 24 3.19 -25.02 -29.43
C HIS A 24 4.55 -25.02 -30.14
N HIS A 25 5.69 -24.85 -29.46
CA HIS A 25 7.02 -24.93 -30.08
C HIS A 25 7.81 -26.12 -29.51
N GLY A 26 8.79 -26.63 -30.26
CA GLY A 26 9.60 -27.79 -29.86
C GLY A 26 10.77 -27.42 -28.93
N SER A 27 11.14 -26.13 -28.88
CA SER A 27 12.20 -25.63 -28.03
C SER A 27 11.98 -24.16 -27.64
N LYS A 28 12.69 -23.70 -26.62
CA LYS A 28 12.78 -22.27 -26.26
C LYS A 28 13.39 -21.44 -27.40
N SER A 29 14.37 -22.00 -28.12
CA SER A 29 15.05 -21.36 -29.24
C SER A 29 14.07 -21.05 -30.38
N ASP A 30 13.12 -21.95 -30.68
CA ASP A 30 12.12 -21.71 -31.73
C ASP A 30 11.17 -20.56 -31.36
N VAL A 31 10.80 -20.44 -30.08
CA VAL A 31 10.00 -19.31 -29.60
C VAL A 31 10.79 -18.01 -29.69
N GLN A 32 12.09 -18.05 -29.36
CA GLN A 32 12.99 -16.91 -29.52
C GLN A 32 13.05 -16.42 -30.96
N VAL A 33 13.27 -17.32 -31.91
CA VAL A 33 13.26 -16.99 -33.35
C VAL A 33 11.90 -16.40 -33.76
N ALA A 34 10.78 -17.00 -33.33
CA ALA A 34 9.46 -16.48 -33.65
C ALA A 34 9.21 -15.08 -33.07
N ALA A 35 9.71 -14.78 -31.87
CA ALA A 35 9.60 -13.46 -31.25
C ALA A 35 10.50 -12.42 -31.93
N GLU A 36 11.74 -12.79 -32.28
CA GLU A 36 12.67 -11.95 -33.06
C GLU A 36 12.11 -11.62 -34.45
N ASN A 37 11.34 -12.54 -35.03
CA ASN A 37 10.58 -12.34 -36.27
C ASN A 37 9.27 -11.55 -36.07
N GLY A 38 8.97 -11.03 -34.87
CA GLY A 38 7.85 -10.12 -34.63
C GLY A 38 6.58 -10.73 -34.03
N CYS A 39 6.56 -12.02 -33.69
CA CYS A 39 5.41 -12.65 -33.03
C CYS A 39 5.28 -12.21 -31.58
N PHE A 40 4.30 -11.34 -31.31
CA PHE A 40 4.11 -10.75 -29.98
C PHE A 40 3.67 -11.77 -28.91
N ILE A 41 2.91 -12.81 -29.28
CA ILE A 41 2.51 -13.88 -28.35
C ILE A 41 3.76 -14.66 -27.91
N CYS A 42 4.62 -15.04 -28.87
CA CYS A 42 5.91 -15.66 -28.57
C CYS A 42 6.81 -14.76 -27.73
N ALA A 43 6.86 -13.46 -28.03
CA ALA A 43 7.64 -12.49 -27.25
C ALA A 43 7.17 -12.42 -25.78
N GLY A 44 5.86 -12.41 -25.54
CA GLY A 44 5.34 -12.42 -24.16
C GLY A 44 5.55 -13.77 -23.46
N PHE A 45 5.48 -14.90 -24.18
CA PHE A 45 5.84 -16.21 -23.61
C PHE A 45 7.31 -16.24 -23.17
N LEU A 46 8.23 -15.76 -24.00
CA LEU A 46 9.66 -15.69 -23.63
C LEU A 46 9.89 -14.83 -22.41
N ASN A 47 9.22 -13.68 -22.31
CA ASN A 47 9.35 -12.81 -21.15
C ASN A 47 8.93 -13.52 -19.86
N GLY A 48 7.81 -14.26 -19.89
CA GLY A 48 7.36 -15.07 -18.75
C GLY A 48 8.31 -16.23 -18.42
N ILE A 49 8.84 -16.92 -19.45
CA ILE A 49 9.81 -18.02 -19.27
C ILE A 49 11.16 -17.49 -18.74
N ALA A 50 11.62 -16.31 -19.18
CA ALA A 50 12.90 -15.72 -18.78
C ALA A 50 12.96 -15.35 -17.29
N THR A 51 11.82 -15.04 -16.66
CA THR A 51 11.73 -14.81 -15.21
C THR A 51 12.04 -16.05 -14.37
N LEU A 52 12.09 -17.25 -14.97
CA LEU A 52 12.51 -18.49 -14.32
C LEU A 52 14.00 -18.72 -14.60
N ALA A 53 14.85 -17.99 -13.87
CA ALA A 53 16.28 -18.22 -13.93
C ALA A 53 16.61 -19.68 -13.53
N THR A 54 17.40 -20.35 -14.37
CA THR A 54 18.25 -21.54 -14.10
C THR A 54 17.74 -22.98 -14.27
N ALA A 55 16.47 -23.30 -14.54
CA ALA A 55 16.01 -24.71 -14.47
C ALA A 55 15.45 -25.35 -15.76
N VAL A 56 15.33 -24.63 -16.87
CA VAL A 56 14.69 -25.18 -18.09
C VAL A 56 15.75 -25.59 -19.11
N SER A 57 15.75 -26.86 -19.50
CA SER A 57 16.63 -27.35 -20.58
C SER A 57 16.31 -26.64 -21.91
N SER A 58 17.31 -26.53 -22.80
CA SER A 58 17.12 -25.92 -24.13
C SER A 58 16.14 -26.70 -25.02
N GLU A 59 15.87 -27.97 -24.70
CA GLU A 59 15.09 -28.92 -25.51
C GLU A 59 13.81 -29.38 -24.80
N CYS A 60 13.01 -28.43 -24.32
CA CYS A 60 11.71 -28.73 -23.71
C CYS A 60 10.57 -28.32 -24.66
N ASP A 61 9.58 -29.21 -24.87
CA ASP A 61 8.38 -28.86 -25.63
C ASP A 61 7.57 -27.81 -24.85
N ILE A 62 7.12 -26.79 -25.57
CA ILE A 62 6.29 -25.71 -25.03
C ILE A 62 4.84 -26.07 -25.34
N LEU A 63 4.05 -26.30 -24.30
CA LEU A 63 2.63 -26.63 -24.39
C LEU A 63 1.80 -25.39 -24.10
N VAL A 64 0.76 -25.15 -24.91
CA VAL A 64 -0.26 -24.12 -24.67
C VAL A 64 -1.59 -24.81 -24.40
N TYR A 65 -2.27 -24.43 -23.33
CA TYR A 65 -3.57 -25.01 -22.98
C TYR A 65 -4.53 -23.92 -22.47
N ALA A 66 -5.83 -24.18 -22.59
CA ALA A 66 -6.83 -23.34 -21.98
C ALA A 66 -6.84 -23.54 -20.46
N GLU A 67 -6.48 -22.49 -19.72
CA GLU A 67 -6.46 -22.52 -18.26
C GLU A 67 -7.84 -22.16 -17.70
N GLU A 68 -8.48 -21.15 -18.28
CA GLU A 68 -9.73 -20.60 -17.75
C GLU A 68 -10.61 -19.93 -18.82
N GLU A 69 -11.93 -20.05 -18.64
CA GLU A 69 -12.95 -19.38 -19.45
C GLU A 69 -13.75 -18.47 -18.52
N PHE A 70 -13.84 -17.17 -18.81
CA PHE A 70 -14.54 -16.18 -17.98
C PHE A 70 -15.51 -15.33 -18.80
N GLU A 71 -16.44 -14.64 -18.15
CA GLU A 71 -17.57 -13.92 -18.79
C GLU A 71 -17.14 -13.03 -19.98
N ASP A 72 -15.99 -12.35 -19.84
CA ASP A 72 -15.45 -11.38 -20.77
C ASP A 72 -14.22 -11.85 -21.57
N GLY A 73 -13.88 -13.14 -21.57
CA GLY A 73 -12.72 -13.63 -22.33
C GLY A 73 -12.09 -14.91 -21.80
N TRP A 74 -11.00 -15.34 -22.43
CA TRP A 74 -10.37 -16.65 -22.16
C TRP A 74 -8.90 -16.50 -21.78
N ARG A 75 -8.38 -17.41 -20.96
CA ARG A 75 -6.96 -17.48 -20.57
C ARG A 75 -6.27 -18.68 -21.21
N LEU A 76 -5.21 -18.43 -21.97
CA LEU A 76 -4.31 -19.47 -22.46
C LEU A 76 -3.01 -19.44 -21.65
N ALA A 77 -2.66 -20.57 -21.04
CA ALA A 77 -1.44 -20.74 -20.26
C ALA A 77 -0.41 -21.57 -21.01
N VAL A 78 0.86 -21.35 -20.66
CA VAL A 78 2.02 -22.07 -21.17
C VAL A 78 2.61 -22.92 -20.07
N SER A 79 2.83 -24.19 -20.37
CA SER A 79 3.65 -25.11 -19.57
C SER A 79 4.82 -25.65 -20.39
N LEU A 80 5.81 -26.16 -19.68
CA LEU A 80 6.97 -26.87 -20.22
C LEU A 80 6.74 -28.37 -20.00
N SER A 81 7.03 -29.20 -21.00
CA SER A 81 6.72 -30.63 -20.99
C SER A 81 7.50 -31.47 -19.97
N GLU A 82 8.50 -30.91 -19.28
CA GLU A 82 9.38 -31.63 -18.36
C GLU A 82 8.73 -32.09 -17.04
N SER A 83 7.46 -31.80 -16.78
CA SER A 83 6.79 -32.31 -15.58
C SER A 83 5.73 -33.36 -15.90
N GLU A 84 6.11 -34.64 -15.83
CA GLU A 84 5.16 -35.72 -15.50
C GLU A 84 4.64 -35.54 -14.06
N TYR A 85 3.86 -34.49 -13.79
CA TYR A 85 3.02 -34.47 -12.59
C TYR A 85 1.82 -35.38 -12.85
N LYS A 86 1.99 -36.68 -12.58
CA LYS A 86 0.89 -37.65 -12.53
C LYS A 86 -0.12 -37.19 -11.46
N GLY A 87 -1.15 -36.46 -11.87
CA GLY A 87 -2.33 -36.16 -11.06
C GLY A 87 -2.44 -34.73 -10.49
N TYR A 88 -1.50 -33.82 -10.76
CA TYR A 88 -1.60 -32.40 -10.39
C TYR A 88 -1.32 -31.52 -11.63
N GLN A 89 -2.08 -30.44 -11.83
CA GLN A 89 -1.82 -29.49 -12.93
C GLN A 89 -0.38 -28.95 -12.81
N ALA A 90 0.42 -29.10 -13.86
CA ALA A 90 1.74 -28.49 -13.95
C ALA A 90 1.61 -26.96 -13.77
N PRO A 91 2.52 -26.29 -13.04
CA PRO A 91 2.45 -24.85 -12.88
C PRO A 91 2.53 -24.15 -14.25
N SER A 92 1.62 -23.22 -14.52
CA SER A 92 1.72 -22.32 -15.67
C SER A 92 2.89 -21.36 -15.48
N TYR A 93 3.74 -21.26 -16.50
CA TYR A 93 4.95 -20.41 -16.47
C TYR A 93 4.72 -19.03 -17.09
N ALA A 94 3.78 -18.95 -18.03
CA ALA A 94 3.27 -17.72 -18.61
C ALA A 94 1.81 -17.92 -18.98
N ALA A 95 1.03 -16.85 -19.10
CA ALA A 95 -0.32 -16.93 -19.65
C ALA A 95 -0.69 -15.63 -20.38
N PHE A 96 -1.72 -15.70 -21.22
CA PHE A 96 -2.31 -14.59 -21.94
C PHE A 96 -3.82 -14.59 -21.77
N ASP A 97 -4.35 -13.42 -21.45
CA ASP A 97 -5.77 -13.13 -21.41
C ASP A 97 -6.22 -12.58 -22.77
N PHE A 98 -7.24 -13.20 -23.35
CA PHE A 98 -7.91 -12.75 -24.56
C PHE A 98 -9.25 -12.12 -24.16
N ILE A 99 -9.25 -10.80 -24.01
CA ILE A 99 -10.39 -10.06 -23.47
C ILE A 99 -11.27 -9.59 -24.62
N SER A 100 -12.51 -10.06 -24.63
CA SER A 100 -13.51 -9.78 -25.65
C SER A 100 -13.91 -8.31 -25.68
N LEU A 101 -13.95 -7.73 -26.88
CA LEU A 101 -14.44 -6.36 -27.10
C LEU A 101 -15.97 -6.26 -27.30
N LYS A 102 -16.71 -7.37 -27.23
CA LYS A 102 -18.17 -7.40 -27.50
C LYS A 102 -19.03 -6.48 -26.62
N ASN A 103 -18.53 -6.12 -25.43
CA ASN A 103 -19.26 -5.30 -24.46
C ASN A 103 -18.81 -3.82 -24.45
N LEU A 104 -18.05 -3.38 -25.46
CA LEU A 104 -17.63 -1.99 -25.63
C LEU A 104 -18.36 -1.40 -26.83
N ASP A 105 -18.96 -0.22 -26.63
CA ASP A 105 -19.69 0.49 -27.68
C ASP A 105 -18.87 0.53 -28.98
N ALA A 106 -19.46 -0.05 -30.04
CA ALA A 106 -18.81 -0.30 -31.32
C ALA A 106 -18.35 0.97 -32.06
N SER A 107 -18.71 2.17 -31.57
CA SER A 107 -18.38 3.47 -32.15
C SER A 107 -16.93 3.92 -31.95
N ASN A 108 -16.13 3.24 -31.10
CA ASN A 108 -14.78 3.70 -30.74
C ASN A 108 -13.63 2.72 -31.06
N SER A 109 -13.91 1.54 -31.61
CA SER A 109 -12.94 0.44 -31.76
C SER A 109 -11.68 0.79 -32.58
N GLY A 110 -11.80 1.65 -33.60
CA GLY A 110 -10.67 2.06 -34.46
C GLY A 110 -9.73 3.12 -33.84
N ALA A 111 -10.21 3.90 -32.87
CA ALA A 111 -9.42 4.93 -32.18
C ALA A 111 -8.73 4.42 -30.89
N MET A 112 -8.98 3.17 -30.49
CA MET A 112 -8.52 2.61 -29.19
C MET A 112 -7.02 2.32 -29.12
N LEU A 113 -6.29 2.34 -30.25
CA LEU A 113 -4.94 1.76 -30.37
C LEU A 113 -3.92 2.67 -31.07
N ASP A 114 -4.22 3.97 -31.29
CA ASP A 114 -3.23 4.88 -31.85
C ASP A 114 -2.10 5.14 -30.82
N PRO A 115 -0.82 4.87 -31.16
CA PRO A 115 0.32 5.14 -30.28
C PRO A 115 0.48 6.61 -29.85
N CYS A 116 -0.22 7.55 -30.51
CA CYS A 116 -0.20 8.98 -30.16
C CYS A 116 -1.14 9.35 -28.99
N ILE A 117 -1.82 8.39 -28.35
CA ILE A 117 -2.93 8.62 -27.43
C ILE A 117 -2.53 8.43 -25.95
N ARG A 118 -1.79 9.39 -25.38
CA ARG A 118 -1.67 9.49 -23.91
C ARG A 118 -2.90 10.17 -23.32
N VAL A 119 -3.29 11.32 -23.89
CA VAL A 119 -4.39 12.16 -23.39
C VAL A 119 -5.76 11.53 -23.62
N SER A 120 -6.01 10.94 -24.78
CA SER A 120 -7.34 10.41 -25.10
C SER A 120 -7.67 9.16 -24.25
N SER A 121 -6.65 8.36 -23.87
CA SER A 121 -6.79 7.30 -22.87
C SER A 121 -7.24 7.85 -21.50
N LEU A 122 -6.64 8.97 -21.05
CA LEU A 122 -7.03 9.62 -19.80
C LEU A 122 -8.46 10.13 -19.83
N GLN A 123 -8.84 10.83 -20.91
CA GLN A 123 -10.21 11.33 -21.10
C GLN A 123 -11.22 10.18 -21.10
N ARG A 124 -10.92 9.07 -21.77
CA ARG A 124 -11.77 7.88 -21.79
C ARG A 124 -11.97 7.30 -20.40
N TRP A 125 -10.89 7.05 -19.65
CA TRP A 125 -10.99 6.52 -18.28
C TRP A 125 -11.76 7.45 -17.35
N MET A 126 -11.53 8.77 -17.47
CA MET A 126 -12.25 9.79 -16.72
C MET A 126 -13.75 9.75 -17.04
N ASN A 127 -14.12 9.78 -18.31
CA ASN A 127 -15.51 9.81 -18.76
C ASN A 127 -16.25 8.53 -18.36
N GLN A 128 -15.64 7.36 -18.58
CA GLN A 128 -16.20 6.08 -18.14
C GLN A 128 -16.48 6.10 -16.64
N CYS A 129 -15.50 6.54 -15.84
CA CYS A 129 -15.66 6.59 -14.39
C CYS A 129 -16.73 7.61 -13.93
N LEU A 130 -16.85 8.76 -14.58
CA LEU A 130 -17.86 9.76 -14.25
C LEU A 130 -19.28 9.28 -14.61
N GLN A 131 -19.42 8.56 -15.71
CA GLN A 131 -20.73 8.15 -16.25
C GLN A 131 -21.26 6.85 -15.63
N SER A 132 -20.40 5.87 -15.36
CA SER A 132 -20.86 4.51 -15.01
C SER A 132 -20.46 4.00 -13.63
N HIS A 133 -19.49 4.61 -12.93
CA HIS A 133 -19.01 4.07 -11.64
C HIS A 133 -19.74 4.71 -10.45
N THR A 134 -20.76 4.02 -9.94
CA THR A 134 -21.59 4.43 -8.80
C THR A 134 -20.80 4.76 -7.53
N ALA A 135 -19.81 3.95 -7.15
CA ALA A 135 -18.95 4.18 -5.98
C ALA A 135 -18.03 5.40 -6.14
N CYS A 136 -17.87 5.90 -7.37
CA CYS A 136 -17.14 7.14 -7.67
C CYS A 136 -18.06 8.38 -7.69
N GLN A 137 -19.37 8.19 -7.80
CA GLN A 137 -20.40 9.23 -7.79
C GLN A 137 -20.81 9.49 -6.33
N ARG A 138 -20.14 10.44 -5.68
CA ARG A 138 -20.52 10.94 -4.34
C ARG A 138 -21.12 12.32 -4.47
N ASP A 139 -22.14 12.62 -3.66
CA ASP A 139 -22.66 13.98 -3.48
C ASP A 139 -21.51 14.91 -3.06
N SER A 140 -21.06 15.75 -3.98
CA SER A 140 -20.05 16.75 -3.69
C SER A 140 -20.72 17.88 -2.95
N THR A 141 -20.50 17.97 -1.64
CA THR A 141 -20.40 19.31 -1.05
C THR A 141 -19.24 19.99 -1.77
N VAL A 142 -19.50 21.14 -2.38
CA VAL A 142 -18.47 21.89 -3.08
C VAL A 142 -17.49 22.38 -2.01
N TYR A 143 -16.30 21.79 -2.00
CA TYR A 143 -15.20 22.19 -1.14
C TYR A 143 -14.12 22.81 -2.00
N TRP A 144 -13.66 24.00 -1.66
CA TRP A 144 -12.51 24.63 -2.27
C TRP A 144 -11.41 24.80 -1.22
N PRO A 145 -10.15 24.49 -1.54
CA PRO A 145 -9.02 24.87 -0.68
C PRO A 145 -8.96 26.41 -0.56
N THR A 146 -8.31 26.94 0.48
CA THR A 146 -8.13 28.39 0.67
C THR A 146 -7.51 29.07 -0.55
N ARG A 147 -6.61 28.35 -1.23
CA ARG A 147 -5.92 28.81 -2.44
C ARG A 147 -5.80 27.69 -3.47
N ILE A 148 -5.85 28.06 -4.74
CA ILE A 148 -5.74 27.12 -5.85
C ILE A 148 -5.12 27.78 -7.08
N ILE A 149 -4.47 27.01 -7.96
CA ILE A 149 -3.94 27.55 -9.20
C ILE A 149 -5.03 27.47 -10.27
N ASN A 150 -5.44 28.62 -10.81
CA ASN A 150 -6.14 28.68 -12.09
C ASN A 150 -5.10 28.45 -13.19
N VAL A 151 -5.37 27.50 -14.07
CA VAL A 151 -4.53 27.23 -15.25
C VAL A 151 -5.21 27.68 -16.53
N GLY A 152 -6.40 28.26 -16.47
CA GLY A 152 -7.18 28.65 -17.65
C GLY A 152 -7.66 27.44 -18.46
N THR A 153 -7.57 27.53 -19.79
CA THR A 153 -8.02 26.50 -20.74
C THR A 153 -6.95 26.24 -21.80
N VAL A 154 -7.21 25.34 -22.74
CA VAL A 154 -6.34 25.13 -23.91
C VAL A 154 -6.28 26.38 -24.81
N ALA A 155 -7.31 27.23 -24.78
CA ALA A 155 -7.38 28.46 -25.57
C ALA A 155 -6.92 29.71 -24.78
N GLU A 156 -6.99 29.66 -23.45
CA GLU A 156 -6.72 30.79 -22.54
C GLU A 156 -5.64 30.38 -21.52
N HIS A 157 -4.42 30.85 -21.73
CA HIS A 157 -3.28 30.55 -20.84
C HIS A 157 -3.22 31.55 -19.67
N ASP A 158 -4.20 31.47 -18.77
CA ASP A 158 -4.27 32.28 -17.55
C ASP A 158 -3.82 31.45 -16.34
N CYS A 159 -2.49 31.38 -16.13
CA CYS A 159 -1.90 30.64 -15.03
C CYS A 159 -1.64 31.57 -13.85
N ARG A 160 -2.37 31.42 -12.74
CA ARG A 160 -2.22 32.27 -11.54
C ARG A 160 -2.75 31.62 -10.27
N LEU A 161 -2.34 32.13 -9.11
CA LEU A 161 -2.87 31.75 -7.81
C LEU A 161 -4.19 32.49 -7.53
N CYS A 162 -5.23 31.74 -7.18
CA CYS A 162 -6.53 32.26 -6.79
C CYS A 162 -6.76 32.07 -5.30
N VAL A 163 -7.22 33.12 -4.60
CA VAL A 163 -7.74 33.04 -3.23
C VAL A 163 -9.24 32.76 -3.33
N THR A 164 -9.66 31.57 -2.94
CA THR A 164 -10.98 31.04 -3.34
C THR A 164 -12.15 31.76 -2.70
N GLU A 165 -11.97 32.39 -1.53
CA GLU A 165 -12.99 33.22 -0.89
C GLU A 165 -13.19 34.58 -1.58
N GLN A 166 -12.26 34.99 -2.44
CA GLN A 166 -12.28 36.29 -3.14
C GLN A 166 -12.74 36.18 -4.60
N GLU A 167 -12.97 34.96 -5.10
CA GLU A 167 -13.28 34.69 -6.50
C GLU A 167 -14.51 33.78 -6.63
N GLU A 168 -15.26 33.94 -7.71
CA GLU A 168 -16.34 33.01 -8.06
C GLU A 168 -15.75 31.75 -8.70
N MET A 169 -15.79 30.65 -7.96
CA MET A 169 -15.19 29.39 -8.40
C MET A 169 -16.17 28.58 -9.26
N HIS A 170 -15.68 28.02 -10.37
CA HIS A 170 -16.50 27.28 -11.33
C HIS A 170 -15.99 25.86 -11.60
N GLY A 171 -16.89 24.88 -11.59
CA GLY A 171 -16.55 23.51 -11.98
C GLY A 171 -15.62 22.79 -10.98
N PRO A 172 -14.96 21.70 -11.40
CA PRO A 172 -14.10 20.91 -10.53
C PRO A 172 -12.63 21.37 -10.53
N TYR A 173 -11.85 20.86 -9.57
CA TYR A 173 -10.39 20.98 -9.55
C TYR A 173 -9.68 19.63 -9.44
N ALA A 174 -8.43 19.59 -9.90
CA ALA A 174 -7.52 18.46 -9.74
C ALA A 174 -6.45 18.74 -8.66
N THR A 175 -5.74 17.71 -8.24
CA THR A 175 -4.55 17.83 -7.38
C THR A 175 -3.32 17.26 -8.06
N LEU A 176 -2.13 17.76 -7.73
CA LEU A 176 -0.85 17.15 -8.11
C LEU A 176 -0.16 16.54 -6.89
N SER A 177 0.16 15.25 -6.96
CA SER A 177 1.03 14.56 -6.01
C SER A 177 2.40 14.34 -6.65
N HIS A 178 3.46 14.87 -6.03
CA HIS A 178 4.80 14.87 -6.62
C HIS A 178 5.92 14.79 -5.58
N CYS A 179 7.10 14.35 -6.01
CA CYS A 179 8.31 14.42 -5.20
C CYS A 179 8.93 15.82 -5.30
N TRP A 180 9.12 16.49 -4.17
CA TRP A 180 9.85 17.75 -4.17
C TRP A 180 11.32 17.56 -4.58
N GLY A 181 11.96 16.49 -4.07
CA GLY A 181 13.36 16.17 -4.36
C GLY A 181 14.34 17.22 -3.83
N ASN A 182 15.52 17.29 -4.47
CA ASN A 182 16.60 18.23 -4.13
C ASN A 182 16.75 19.37 -5.15
N SER A 183 15.90 19.41 -6.18
CA SER A 183 15.94 20.44 -7.22
C SER A 183 15.30 21.74 -6.74
N VAL A 184 15.61 22.85 -7.42
CA VAL A 184 14.98 24.16 -7.16
C VAL A 184 13.49 24.03 -7.48
N LEU A 185 12.66 24.20 -6.46
CA LEU A 185 11.21 24.07 -6.54
C LEU A 185 10.57 25.45 -6.43
N THR A 186 9.66 25.77 -7.35
CA THR A 186 8.80 26.94 -7.21
C THR A 186 7.89 26.77 -6.01
N LYS A 187 7.93 27.74 -5.10
CA LYS A 187 7.18 27.75 -3.84
C LYS A 187 6.43 29.05 -3.68
N LEU A 188 5.24 28.97 -3.10
CA LEU A 188 4.56 30.13 -2.56
C LEU A 188 5.23 30.55 -1.25
N LEU A 189 5.63 31.82 -1.19
CA LEU A 189 6.26 32.46 -0.06
C LEU A 189 5.54 33.78 0.22
N LEU A 190 5.65 34.31 1.43
CA LEU A 190 5.03 35.59 1.76
C LEU A 190 5.47 36.72 0.82
N ASN A 191 6.74 36.73 0.41
CA ASN A 191 7.30 37.79 -0.42
C ASN A 191 6.95 37.71 -1.91
N ASN A 192 6.40 36.59 -2.38
CA ASN A 192 6.02 36.40 -3.78
C ASN A 192 4.51 36.18 -3.96
N PHE A 193 3.74 36.29 -2.88
CA PHE A 193 2.31 36.05 -2.87
C PHE A 193 1.57 36.90 -3.92
N ASP A 194 1.73 38.22 -3.87
CA ASP A 194 1.04 39.14 -4.78
C ASP A 194 1.40 38.85 -6.25
N ASN A 195 2.70 38.59 -6.52
CA ASN A 195 3.15 38.23 -7.87
C ASN A 195 2.49 36.94 -8.37
N MET A 196 2.34 35.92 -7.51
CA MET A 196 1.70 34.66 -7.87
C MET A 196 0.20 34.83 -8.12
N VAL A 197 -0.46 35.77 -7.42
CA VAL A 197 -1.87 36.11 -7.64
C VAL A 197 -2.08 36.85 -8.97
N ASP A 198 -1.15 37.74 -9.32
CA ASP A 198 -1.21 38.48 -10.58
C ASP A 198 -1.01 37.56 -11.79
N SER A 199 0.09 36.81 -11.82
CA SER A 199 0.40 35.85 -12.90
C SER A 199 1.55 34.92 -12.53
N ILE A 200 1.47 33.67 -12.96
CA ILE A 200 2.54 32.68 -12.88
C ILE A 200 3.12 32.48 -14.27
N ASP A 201 4.40 32.80 -14.42
CA ASP A 201 5.15 32.47 -15.63
C ASP A 201 5.39 30.95 -15.70
N GLU A 202 4.65 30.30 -16.60
CA GLU A 202 4.73 28.85 -16.80
C GLU A 202 6.11 28.40 -17.25
N GLU A 203 6.90 29.22 -17.94
CA GLU A 203 8.23 28.84 -18.41
C GLU A 203 9.19 28.58 -17.25
N ASN A 204 9.01 29.33 -16.14
CA ASN A 204 9.79 29.22 -14.92
C ASN A 204 9.32 28.09 -13.98
N LEU A 205 8.21 27.43 -14.30
CA LEU A 205 7.76 26.28 -13.52
C LEU A 205 8.63 25.03 -13.81
N PRO A 206 8.88 24.18 -12.80
CA PRO A 206 9.51 22.89 -13.01
C PRO A 206 8.76 22.06 -14.06
N LEU A 207 9.48 21.21 -14.80
CA LEU A 207 8.90 20.44 -15.90
C LEU A 207 7.66 19.63 -15.47
N THR A 208 7.68 19.02 -14.28
CA THR A 208 6.52 18.29 -13.74
C THR A 208 5.28 19.18 -13.60
N PHE A 209 5.45 20.45 -13.24
CA PHE A 209 4.33 21.38 -13.06
C PHE A 209 3.80 21.84 -14.41
N ARG A 210 4.69 22.17 -15.37
CA ARG A 210 4.30 22.54 -16.74
C ARG A 210 3.51 21.44 -17.44
N GLU A 211 3.98 20.20 -17.32
CA GLU A 211 3.30 19.04 -17.90
C GLU A 211 1.98 18.73 -17.17
N ALA A 212 1.91 18.96 -15.85
CA ALA A 212 0.66 18.85 -15.10
C ALA A 212 -0.37 19.88 -15.56
N VAL A 213 0.02 21.15 -15.66
CA VAL A 213 -0.82 22.24 -16.19
C VAL A 213 -1.36 21.89 -17.58
N THR A 214 -0.47 21.45 -18.48
CA THR A 214 -0.85 21.03 -19.84
C THR A 214 -1.85 19.88 -19.84
N THR A 215 -1.58 18.84 -19.05
CA THR A 215 -2.45 17.66 -18.93
C THR A 215 -3.84 18.05 -18.39
N ILE A 216 -3.88 18.93 -17.39
CA ILE A 216 -5.11 19.36 -16.73
C ILE A 216 -5.99 20.16 -17.68
N ARG A 217 -5.40 21.09 -18.46
CA ARG A 217 -6.11 21.80 -19.55
C ARG A 217 -6.68 20.82 -20.57
N GLN A 218 -5.90 19.83 -20.99
CA GLN A 218 -6.33 18.80 -21.94
C GLN A 218 -7.45 17.90 -21.40
N LEU A 219 -7.56 17.74 -20.08
CA LEU A 219 -8.67 17.05 -19.43
C LEU A 219 -9.92 17.95 -19.28
N GLY A 220 -9.86 19.21 -19.71
CA GLY A 220 -10.96 20.16 -19.57
C GLY A 220 -11.15 20.68 -18.13
N ILE A 221 -10.10 20.62 -17.31
CA ILE A 221 -10.12 21.09 -15.92
C ILE A 221 -9.38 22.43 -15.85
N ARG A 222 -9.95 23.41 -15.13
CA ARG A 222 -9.39 24.77 -15.01
C ARG A 222 -8.52 24.99 -13.78
N TYR A 223 -8.69 24.20 -12.73
CA TYR A 223 -8.05 24.44 -11.45
C TYR A 223 -7.21 23.25 -10.99
N VAL A 224 -6.03 23.53 -10.43
CA VAL A 224 -5.15 22.54 -9.81
C VAL A 224 -4.64 23.01 -8.46
N TRP A 225 -4.67 22.12 -7.48
CA TRP A 225 -4.01 22.33 -6.20
C TRP A 225 -2.64 21.61 -6.18
N ILE A 226 -1.60 22.36 -5.85
CA ILE A 226 -0.22 21.88 -5.73
C ILE A 226 0.31 22.40 -4.38
N ASP A 227 0.68 21.49 -3.47
CA ASP A 227 1.05 21.82 -2.09
C ASP A 227 2.11 22.94 -1.99
N SER A 228 3.16 22.87 -2.81
CA SER A 228 4.22 23.87 -2.84
C SER A 228 3.78 25.25 -3.32
N LEU A 229 2.69 25.35 -4.09
CA LEU A 229 2.18 26.60 -4.66
C LEU A 229 0.90 27.12 -3.98
N CYS A 230 0.19 26.28 -3.22
CA CYS A 230 -1.05 26.66 -2.55
C CYS A 230 -0.90 26.82 -1.03
N ILE A 231 0.24 26.44 -0.47
CA ILE A 231 0.59 26.63 0.96
C ILE A 231 1.78 27.58 1.03
N ILE A 232 1.72 28.56 1.93
CA ILE A 232 2.79 29.53 2.15
C ILE A 232 3.91 28.83 2.92
N GLN A 233 5.01 28.51 2.25
CA GLN A 233 6.03 27.57 2.74
C GLN A 233 6.91 28.12 3.85
N ASP A 234 6.97 29.44 4.01
CA ASP A 234 7.70 30.16 5.05
C ASP A 234 6.77 30.64 6.21
N SER A 235 5.52 30.17 6.26
CA SER A 235 4.57 30.46 7.34
C SER A 235 4.16 29.18 8.08
N ALA A 236 4.55 29.08 9.36
CA ALA A 236 4.22 27.92 10.19
C ALA A 236 2.72 27.84 10.51
N GLU A 237 2.07 29.00 10.67
CA GLU A 237 0.65 29.15 10.92
C GLU A 237 -0.17 28.69 9.72
N ASP A 238 0.19 29.15 8.51
CA ASP A 238 -0.49 28.74 7.28
C ASP A 238 -0.29 27.24 7.01
N TRP A 239 0.93 26.73 7.21
CA TRP A 239 1.21 25.30 7.09
C TRP A 239 0.33 24.46 8.03
N GLN A 240 0.13 24.89 9.28
CA GLN A 240 -0.72 24.17 10.24
C GLN A 240 -2.18 24.10 9.78
N ILE A 241 -2.71 25.19 9.22
CA ILE A 241 -4.08 25.27 8.70
C ILE A 241 -4.22 24.38 7.47
N GLU A 242 -3.34 24.53 6.49
CA GLU A 242 -3.46 23.84 5.20
C GLU A 242 -3.13 22.35 5.29
N SER A 243 -2.12 21.96 6.07
CA SER A 243 -1.78 20.54 6.28
C SER A 243 -2.94 19.77 6.93
N ALA A 244 -3.69 20.42 7.83
CA ALA A 244 -4.88 19.85 8.45
C ALA A 244 -6.05 19.72 7.45
N SER A 245 -6.12 20.60 6.44
CA SER A 245 -7.19 20.67 5.44
C SER A 245 -6.93 19.74 4.24
N MET A 246 -5.70 19.26 4.02
CA MET A 246 -5.29 18.38 2.91
C MET A 246 -6.23 17.20 2.69
N THR A 247 -6.85 16.68 3.75
CA THR A 247 -7.84 15.60 3.63
C THR A 247 -9.01 16.00 2.75
N GLN A 248 -9.57 17.18 2.98
CA GLN A 248 -10.67 17.71 2.19
C GLN A 248 -10.22 18.04 0.77
N VAL A 249 -9.00 18.58 0.63
CA VAL A 249 -8.43 18.91 -0.69
C VAL A 249 -8.37 17.69 -1.61
N TYR A 250 -7.68 16.62 -1.20
CA TYR A 250 -7.53 15.42 -2.05
C TYR A 250 -8.83 14.62 -2.17
N ARG A 251 -9.67 14.59 -1.12
CA ARG A 251 -10.95 13.86 -1.14
C ARG A 251 -11.96 14.49 -2.13
N ASN A 252 -11.99 15.82 -2.21
CA ASN A 252 -12.97 16.54 -3.02
C ASN A 252 -12.49 16.84 -4.44
N ALA A 253 -11.20 16.72 -4.74
CA ALA A 253 -10.66 16.80 -6.10
C ALA A 253 -11.33 15.80 -7.06
N ILE A 254 -11.50 16.19 -8.34
CA ILE A 254 -12.04 15.30 -9.38
C ILE A 254 -11.10 14.15 -9.71
N CYS A 255 -9.80 14.45 -9.71
CA CYS A 255 -8.71 13.50 -9.86
C CYS A 255 -7.39 14.04 -9.26
N CYS A 256 -6.47 13.13 -9.01
CA CYS A 256 -5.10 13.43 -8.66
C CYS A 256 -4.17 12.98 -9.80
N LEU A 257 -3.35 13.89 -10.32
CA LEU A 257 -2.20 13.54 -11.14
C LEU A 257 -1.07 13.14 -10.20
N ALA A 258 -0.52 11.95 -10.37
CA ALA A 258 0.54 11.42 -9.52
C ALA A 258 1.82 11.24 -10.36
N ALA A 259 2.83 12.07 -10.13
CA ALA A 259 4.16 11.98 -10.75
C ALA A 259 4.95 10.79 -10.20
N THR A 260 4.40 9.59 -10.37
CA THR A 260 4.76 8.39 -9.59
C THR A 260 6.18 7.94 -9.85
N GLY A 261 6.63 7.98 -11.11
CA GLY A 261 7.96 7.59 -11.55
C GLY A 261 9.05 8.67 -11.37
N ALA A 262 8.65 9.92 -11.12
CA ALA A 262 9.56 11.05 -11.03
C ALA A 262 10.19 11.14 -9.64
N HIS A 263 11.52 11.30 -9.59
CA HIS A 263 12.26 11.45 -8.34
C HIS A 263 12.17 12.86 -7.75
N ASP A 264 11.92 13.85 -8.59
CA ASP A 264 11.79 15.25 -8.24
C ASP A 264 10.99 16.01 -9.33
N SER A 265 10.72 17.30 -9.12
CA SER A 265 9.85 18.11 -9.99
C SER A 265 10.47 18.53 -11.33
N SER A 266 11.77 18.28 -11.54
CA SER A 266 12.47 18.62 -12.79
C SER A 266 12.31 17.56 -13.88
N GLN A 267 11.87 16.34 -13.54
CA GLN A 267 11.88 15.21 -14.48
C GLN A 267 10.65 15.16 -15.41
N GLY A 268 9.57 15.84 -15.04
CA GLY A 268 8.30 15.76 -15.79
C GLY A 268 7.40 14.62 -15.33
N LEU A 269 6.17 14.62 -15.87
CA LEU A 269 5.22 13.52 -15.86
C LEU A 269 5.50 12.52 -16.98
N TYR A 270 5.89 12.99 -18.17
CA TYR A 270 6.07 12.17 -19.37
C TYR A 270 7.51 11.67 -19.53
N LEU A 271 7.98 10.92 -18.53
CA LEU A 271 9.33 10.33 -18.52
C LEU A 271 9.63 9.57 -19.82
N ALA A 272 10.89 9.61 -20.27
CA ALA A 272 11.36 8.79 -21.37
C ALA A 272 11.14 7.29 -21.05
N ARG A 273 10.56 6.56 -22.00
CA ARG A 273 10.25 5.13 -21.89
C ARG A 273 10.65 4.43 -23.18
N ASP A 274 10.93 3.14 -23.08
CA ASP A 274 10.87 2.26 -24.24
C ASP A 274 9.45 2.29 -24.83
N ALA A 275 9.29 1.96 -26.11
CA ALA A 275 8.03 2.08 -26.84
C ALA A 275 6.84 1.53 -26.02
N PRO A 276 5.68 2.21 -26.02
CA PRO A 276 4.54 1.81 -25.20
C PRO A 276 4.17 0.34 -25.50
N LYS A 277 3.95 -0.44 -24.44
CA LYS A 277 3.44 -1.82 -24.56
C LYS A 277 1.97 -1.76 -24.95
N VAL A 278 1.69 -1.42 -26.20
CA VAL A 278 0.33 -1.33 -26.74
C VAL A 278 -0.26 -2.75 -26.79
N PRO A 279 -1.50 -2.96 -26.31
CA PRO A 279 -2.13 -4.26 -26.41
C PRO A 279 -2.37 -4.61 -27.90
N HIS A 280 -2.17 -5.87 -28.25
CA HIS A 280 -2.41 -6.33 -29.60
C HIS A 280 -3.87 -6.75 -29.76
N GLN A 281 -4.55 -6.16 -30.74
CA GLN A 281 -5.87 -6.58 -31.15
C GLN A 281 -5.76 -7.79 -32.06
N ILE A 282 -6.53 -8.83 -31.76
CA ILE A 282 -6.65 -10.01 -32.61
C ILE A 282 -8.12 -10.31 -32.89
N THR A 283 -8.37 -10.98 -34.01
CA THR A 283 -9.70 -11.53 -34.31
C THR A 283 -9.64 -13.03 -34.15
N THR A 284 -10.49 -13.58 -33.29
CA THR A 284 -10.57 -15.02 -33.07
C THR A 284 -11.56 -15.64 -34.05
N SER A 285 -11.22 -16.82 -34.56
CA SER A 285 -12.03 -17.58 -35.51
C SER A 285 -12.07 -19.06 -35.15
N TRP A 286 -12.52 -19.34 -33.93
CA TRP A 286 -12.77 -20.67 -33.43
C TRP A 286 -14.07 -21.30 -33.98
N THR A 287 -14.10 -22.62 -34.09
CA THR A 287 -15.25 -23.40 -34.59
C THR A 287 -16.24 -23.76 -33.48
N ASP A 288 -15.79 -23.82 -32.24
CA ASP A 288 -16.53 -24.28 -31.06
C ASP A 288 -16.70 -23.20 -29.98
N LYS A 289 -16.24 -21.97 -30.24
CA LYS A 289 -16.36 -20.80 -29.35
C LYS A 289 -16.90 -19.60 -30.11
N SER A 290 -17.38 -18.60 -29.37
CA SER A 290 -17.85 -17.37 -29.98
C SER A 290 -16.67 -16.55 -30.53
N ASN A 291 -16.74 -16.19 -31.80
CA ASN A 291 -15.71 -15.39 -32.47
C ASN A 291 -15.89 -13.91 -32.17
N THR A 292 -14.79 -13.23 -31.90
CA THR A 292 -14.79 -11.83 -31.49
C THR A 292 -13.45 -11.17 -31.75
N ILE A 293 -13.46 -9.85 -31.74
CA ILE A 293 -12.23 -9.08 -31.58
C ILE A 293 -11.85 -9.14 -30.10
N CYS A 294 -10.61 -9.52 -29.82
CA CYS A 294 -10.03 -9.57 -28.47
C CYS A 294 -8.81 -8.65 -28.36
N LEU A 295 -8.55 -8.17 -27.15
CA LEU A 295 -7.22 -7.71 -26.76
C LEU A 295 -6.45 -8.90 -26.18
N ALA A 296 -5.28 -9.20 -26.76
CA ALA A 296 -4.36 -10.20 -26.24
C ALA A 296 -3.39 -9.53 -25.25
N VAL A 297 -3.52 -9.87 -23.96
CA VAL A 297 -2.80 -9.22 -22.86
C VAL A 297 -2.00 -10.28 -22.08
N PRO A 298 -0.67 -10.13 -21.92
CA PRO A 298 0.10 -11.04 -21.08
C PRO A 298 -0.38 -10.99 -19.62
N LEU A 299 -0.47 -12.13 -18.92
CA LEU A 299 -0.90 -12.23 -17.52
C LEU A 299 -0.03 -11.39 -16.58
N SER A 300 1.25 -11.23 -16.89
CA SER A 300 2.12 -10.33 -16.13
C SER A 300 1.59 -8.89 -16.14
N SER A 301 0.95 -8.45 -17.22
CA SER A 301 0.34 -7.12 -17.33
C SER A 301 -0.94 -7.00 -16.50
N SER A 302 -1.80 -8.03 -16.49
CA SER A 302 -2.99 -8.03 -15.62
C SER A 302 -2.62 -8.09 -14.14
N GLN A 303 -1.61 -8.88 -13.78
CA GLN A 303 -1.04 -8.90 -12.43
C GLN A 303 -0.41 -7.57 -12.01
N ILE A 304 0.19 -6.80 -12.92
CA ILE A 304 0.75 -5.48 -12.59
C ILE A 304 -0.35 -4.52 -12.14
N ILE A 305 -1.49 -4.50 -12.82
CA ILE A 305 -2.62 -3.61 -12.48
C ILE A 305 -3.27 -4.00 -11.15
N LEU A 306 -3.22 -5.28 -10.81
CA LEU A 306 -3.68 -5.79 -9.51
C LEU A 306 -2.76 -5.36 -8.35
N ARG A 307 -1.50 -5.00 -8.62
CA ARG A 307 -0.55 -4.53 -7.61
C ARG A 307 -0.68 -3.03 -7.39
N ASP A 308 -0.29 -2.56 -6.21
CA ASP A 308 -0.17 -1.12 -5.96
C ASP A 308 0.93 -0.55 -6.86
N VAL A 309 0.62 0.52 -7.60
CA VAL A 309 1.59 1.21 -8.46
C VAL A 309 2.75 1.71 -7.61
N GLN A 310 3.98 1.34 -7.97
CA GLN A 310 5.19 1.71 -7.22
C GLN A 310 6.01 2.74 -7.98
N GLY A 311 6.69 3.60 -7.24
CA GLY A 311 7.66 4.54 -7.78
C GLY A 311 8.31 5.38 -6.69
N PRO A 312 9.20 6.33 -7.02
CA PRO A 312 9.75 7.27 -6.05
C PRO A 312 8.68 7.98 -5.21
N LEU A 313 7.54 8.36 -5.80
CA LEU A 313 6.45 9.04 -5.11
C LEU A 313 5.85 8.21 -3.96
N THR A 314 5.53 6.94 -4.22
CA THR A 314 4.87 6.07 -3.23
C THR A 314 5.77 5.67 -2.07
N LYS A 315 7.07 6.02 -2.13
CA LYS A 315 8.00 5.88 -1.01
C LYS A 315 7.93 7.05 -0.03
N ARG A 316 7.17 8.11 -0.30
CA ARG A 316 6.95 9.24 0.63
C ARG A 316 5.71 8.99 1.48
N ALA A 317 5.79 9.30 2.77
CA ALA A 317 4.70 9.03 3.70
C ALA A 317 3.49 9.94 3.46
N TRP A 318 3.71 11.24 3.19
CA TRP A 318 2.66 12.20 2.83
C TRP A 318 1.83 11.74 1.62
N CYS A 319 2.49 11.19 0.61
CA CYS A 319 1.84 10.69 -0.60
C CYS A 319 0.89 9.51 -0.33
N TYR A 320 1.05 8.79 0.79
CA TYR A 320 0.08 7.77 1.17
C TYR A 320 -1.31 8.40 1.30
N GLN A 321 -1.47 9.47 2.09
CA GLN A 321 -2.76 10.11 2.29
C GLN A 321 -3.32 10.72 1.00
N GLU A 322 -2.47 11.38 0.22
CA GLU A 322 -2.82 12.02 -1.07
C GLU A 322 -3.47 11.01 -2.03
N LEU A 323 -2.82 9.86 -2.23
CA LEU A 323 -3.30 8.80 -3.10
C LEU A 323 -4.52 8.08 -2.48
N ARG A 324 -4.50 7.86 -1.16
CA ARG A 324 -5.57 7.12 -0.48
C ARG A 324 -6.92 7.82 -0.51
N LEU A 325 -6.91 9.14 -0.41
CA LEU A 325 -8.11 9.97 -0.31
C LEU A 325 -8.68 10.38 -1.66
N SER A 326 -7.83 10.46 -2.68
CA SER A 326 -8.24 10.77 -4.05
C SER A 326 -9.33 9.80 -4.52
N ARG A 327 -10.28 10.25 -5.34
CA ARG A 327 -11.31 9.37 -5.96
C ARG A 327 -10.87 8.74 -7.28
N ARG A 328 -10.02 9.46 -8.01
CA ARG A 328 -9.41 9.05 -9.28
C ARG A 328 -7.94 9.45 -9.26
N ILE A 329 -7.05 8.57 -9.68
CA ILE A 329 -5.61 8.85 -9.77
C ILE A 329 -5.14 8.49 -11.17
N ILE A 330 -4.32 9.36 -11.73
CA ILE A 330 -3.56 9.13 -12.94
C ILE A 330 -2.09 9.02 -12.54
N HIS A 331 -1.55 7.80 -12.56
CA HIS A 331 -0.15 7.56 -12.26
C HIS A 331 0.70 7.67 -13.51
N PHE A 332 1.65 8.59 -13.48
CA PHE A 332 2.70 8.71 -14.47
C PHE A 332 3.95 7.96 -13.99
N THR A 333 4.23 6.78 -14.57
CA THR A 333 5.40 5.96 -14.19
C THR A 333 6.45 5.92 -15.29
N LYS A 334 7.53 5.15 -15.11
CA LYS A 334 8.55 4.92 -16.14
C LYS A 334 8.13 3.85 -17.15
N GLU A 335 7.20 2.98 -16.77
CA GLU A 335 6.75 1.85 -17.58
C GLU A 335 5.55 2.23 -18.45
N GLN A 336 4.51 2.81 -17.85
CA GLN A 336 3.30 3.22 -18.54
C GLN A 336 2.46 4.19 -17.69
N ILE A 337 1.39 4.72 -18.26
CA ILE A 337 0.37 5.44 -17.49
C ILE A 337 -0.62 4.43 -16.90
N PHE A 338 -0.94 4.60 -15.61
CA PHE A 338 -1.98 3.83 -14.92
C PHE A 338 -3.13 4.73 -14.47
N TRP A 339 -4.33 4.18 -14.49
CA TRP A 339 -5.55 4.74 -13.93
C TRP A 339 -6.00 3.93 -12.73
N GLU A 340 -6.39 4.60 -11.66
CA GLU A 340 -7.05 3.98 -10.52
C GLU A 340 -8.24 4.84 -10.04
N CYS A 341 -9.42 4.24 -9.98
CA CYS A 341 -10.60 4.80 -9.29
C CYS A 341 -11.15 3.79 -8.28
N CYS A 342 -12.30 4.09 -7.67
CA CYS A 342 -12.93 3.21 -6.69
C CYS A 342 -13.34 1.85 -7.29
N GLU A 343 -13.85 1.81 -8.53
CA GLU A 343 -14.39 0.56 -9.12
C GLU A 343 -13.48 -0.14 -10.14
N ASN A 344 -12.48 0.56 -10.68
CA ASN A 344 -11.65 0.05 -11.77
C ASN A 344 -10.21 0.54 -11.71
N ARG A 345 -9.30 -0.30 -12.19
CA ARG A 345 -7.88 -0.02 -12.45
C ARG A 345 -7.57 -0.36 -13.90
N ALA A 346 -6.83 0.50 -14.60
CA ALA A 346 -6.47 0.30 -16.00
C ALA A 346 -5.08 0.87 -16.30
N CYS A 347 -4.51 0.54 -17.45
CA CYS A 347 -3.23 1.09 -17.90
C CYS A 347 -3.13 1.06 -19.43
N GLU A 348 -2.08 1.64 -20.01
CA GLU A 348 -1.88 1.70 -21.47
C GLU A 348 -1.88 0.30 -22.11
N SER A 349 -1.29 -0.70 -21.45
CA SER A 349 -1.27 -2.10 -21.91
C SER A 349 -2.59 -2.85 -21.68
N MET A 350 -3.51 -2.29 -20.91
CA MET A 350 -4.81 -2.90 -20.60
C MET A 350 -5.87 -1.79 -20.44
N PRO A 351 -6.25 -1.15 -21.55
CA PRO A 351 -7.04 0.07 -21.55
C PRO A 351 -8.44 -0.13 -20.95
N LEU A 352 -8.96 -1.36 -20.96
CA LEU A 352 -10.28 -1.72 -20.43
C LEU A 352 -10.28 -1.95 -18.91
N GLY A 353 -9.10 -2.11 -18.33
CA GLY A 353 -8.91 -2.40 -16.92
C GLY A 353 -8.88 -3.89 -16.57
N THR A 354 -8.87 -4.17 -15.27
CA THR A 354 -8.80 -5.53 -14.75
C THR A 354 -10.06 -6.34 -15.14
N PRO A 355 -9.92 -7.57 -15.67
CA PRO A 355 -11.06 -8.43 -15.98
C PRO A 355 -11.92 -8.65 -14.73
N LYS A 356 -13.24 -8.80 -14.91
CA LYS A 356 -14.17 -8.92 -13.78
C LYS A 356 -13.77 -10.05 -12.82
N TYR A 357 -13.35 -11.18 -13.40
CA TYR A 357 -12.95 -12.37 -12.67
C TYR A 357 -11.77 -12.13 -11.70
N ASP A 358 -10.72 -11.45 -12.17
CA ASP A 358 -9.54 -11.15 -11.35
C ASP A 358 -9.84 -10.12 -10.27
N ARG A 359 -10.79 -9.20 -10.53
CA ARG A 359 -11.28 -8.24 -9.53
C ARG A 359 -12.00 -8.95 -8.38
N ASP A 360 -12.81 -9.98 -8.66
CA ASP A 360 -13.55 -10.72 -7.65
C ASP A 360 -12.64 -11.64 -6.81
N ARG A 361 -11.63 -12.29 -7.44
CA ARG A 361 -10.64 -13.10 -6.72
C ARG A 361 -9.70 -12.29 -5.83
N ASN A 362 -9.18 -11.15 -6.33
CA ASN A 362 -8.22 -10.32 -5.61
C ASN A 362 -8.87 -9.20 -4.77
N ALA A 363 -10.20 -9.22 -4.70
CA ALA A 363 -11.10 -8.34 -3.96
C ALA A 363 -10.68 -8.08 -2.50
N THR A 364 -9.93 -8.99 -1.87
CA THR A 364 -9.67 -9.06 -0.43
C THR A 364 -8.35 -8.44 0.05
N ARG A 365 -7.49 -7.91 -0.82
CA ARG A 365 -6.30 -7.14 -0.37
C ARG A 365 -6.13 -5.77 -1.04
N HIS A 366 -6.57 -5.62 -2.29
CA HIS A 366 -6.27 -4.44 -3.10
C HIS A 366 -7.45 -3.48 -3.27
N TYR A 367 -8.68 -4.00 -3.30
CA TYR A 367 -9.91 -3.21 -3.52
C TYR A 367 -10.57 -2.70 -2.24
N LEU A 368 -10.15 -3.18 -1.07
CA LEU A 368 -10.60 -2.69 0.24
C LEU A 368 -10.18 -1.27 0.54
N ARG A 369 -9.56 -0.62 -0.44
CA ARG A 369 -8.79 0.56 -0.21
C ARG A 369 -9.70 1.80 -0.33
N ARG A 370 -10.41 2.06 -1.41
CA ARG A 370 -11.09 3.38 -1.61
C ARG A 370 -12.62 3.35 -1.40
N ASP A 371 -13.22 2.17 -1.55
CA ASP A 371 -14.67 1.91 -1.41
C ASP A 371 -15.18 1.90 0.03
N MET A 372 -14.26 1.76 0.99
CA MET A 372 -14.61 1.69 2.42
C MET A 372 -15.15 3.02 2.95
N LEU A 373 -14.88 4.16 2.31
CA LEU A 373 -15.42 5.45 2.76
C LEU A 373 -16.74 5.68 2.04
N ASP A 374 -17.87 5.59 2.73
CA ASP A 374 -19.13 6.04 2.16
C ASP A 374 -19.17 7.57 1.99
N GLN A 375 -20.24 8.05 1.36
CA GLN A 375 -20.51 9.47 1.15
C GLN A 375 -20.48 10.31 2.45
N HIS A 376 -20.73 9.70 3.61
CA HIS A 376 -20.73 10.33 4.92
C HIS A 376 -19.40 10.18 5.68
N GLY A 377 -18.36 9.65 5.02
CA GLY A 377 -17.06 9.36 5.64
C GLY A 377 -17.10 8.22 6.64
N THR A 378 -18.16 7.41 6.62
CA THR A 378 -18.31 6.23 7.48
C THR A 378 -17.74 5.01 6.76
N ILE A 379 -17.00 4.21 7.50
CA ILE A 379 -16.57 2.90 7.05
C ILE A 379 -17.60 1.87 7.49
N SER A 380 -18.43 1.43 6.54
CA SER A 380 -19.18 0.18 6.70
C SER A 380 -18.20 -0.99 6.60
N SER A 381 -18.52 -2.11 7.24
CA SER A 381 -17.70 -3.32 7.11
C SER A 381 -17.82 -3.87 5.69
N VAL A 382 -17.02 -3.36 4.76
CA VAL A 382 -16.99 -3.87 3.39
C VAL A 382 -16.20 -5.18 3.40
N ARG A 383 -16.82 -6.26 2.92
CA ARG A 383 -16.19 -7.59 2.77
C ARG A 383 -15.58 -8.15 4.08
N GLY A 384 -16.16 -7.80 5.24
CA GLY A 384 -15.80 -8.37 6.54
C GLY A 384 -14.61 -7.71 7.26
N ILE A 385 -14.08 -6.60 6.75
CA ILE A 385 -13.00 -5.83 7.42
C ILE A 385 -13.59 -4.71 8.25
N THR A 386 -13.21 -4.66 9.52
CA THR A 386 -13.64 -3.60 10.44
C THR A 386 -12.87 -2.28 10.21
N PRO A 387 -13.43 -1.11 10.59
CA PRO A 387 -12.69 0.16 10.57
C PRO A 387 -11.36 0.12 11.35
N HIS A 388 -11.30 -0.70 12.40
CA HIS A 388 -10.08 -0.90 13.19
C HIS A 388 -9.01 -1.63 12.38
N GLU A 389 -9.34 -2.73 11.71
CA GLU A 389 -8.41 -3.43 10.82
C GLU A 389 -7.91 -2.55 9.69
N PHE A 390 -8.80 -1.75 9.11
CA PHE A 390 -8.44 -0.78 8.09
C PHE A 390 -7.40 0.21 8.60
N TRP A 391 -7.56 0.71 9.83
CA TRP A 391 -6.55 1.56 10.48
C TRP A 391 -5.22 0.84 10.64
N LEU A 392 -5.22 -0.41 11.13
CA LEU A 392 -3.98 -1.18 11.29
C LEU A 392 -3.25 -1.35 9.95
N THR A 393 -3.96 -1.75 8.90
CA THR A 393 -3.38 -1.85 7.55
C THR A 393 -2.92 -0.50 7.02
N THR A 394 -3.65 0.57 7.31
CA THR A 394 -3.25 1.94 6.96
C THR A 394 -1.89 2.28 7.56
N VAL A 395 -1.72 2.09 8.87
CA VAL A 395 -0.47 2.39 9.57
C VAL A 395 0.69 1.52 9.07
N GLU A 396 0.49 0.24 8.81
CA GLU A 396 1.53 -0.65 8.28
C GLU A 396 2.04 -0.23 6.89
N GLU A 397 1.14 0.23 6.04
CA GLU A 397 1.47 0.66 4.68
C GLU A 397 2.06 2.07 4.68
N TYR A 398 1.46 2.99 5.44
CA TYR A 398 1.93 4.36 5.65
C TYR A 398 3.33 4.40 6.26
N SER A 399 3.60 3.57 7.26
CA SER A 399 4.88 3.57 8.00
C SER A 399 6.10 3.16 7.15
N LYS A 400 5.87 2.55 5.97
CA LYS A 400 6.92 2.30 4.95
C LYS A 400 7.46 3.59 4.33
N GLY A 401 6.64 4.64 4.32
CA GLY A 401 6.96 5.92 3.71
C GLY A 401 8.05 6.67 4.47
N LYS A 402 8.91 7.35 3.72
CA LYS A 402 9.93 8.27 4.22
C LYS A 402 9.32 9.66 4.45
N LEU A 403 9.79 10.32 5.49
CA LEU A 403 9.48 11.71 5.80
C LEU A 403 10.77 12.52 5.87
N SER A 404 10.70 13.78 5.44
CA SER A 404 11.77 14.75 5.64
C SER A 404 11.88 15.13 7.12
N TYR A 405 10.74 15.33 7.78
CA TYR A 405 10.65 15.69 9.19
C TYR A 405 9.91 14.62 9.98
N ALA A 406 10.54 14.11 11.04
CA ALA A 406 9.92 13.09 11.89
C ALA A 406 8.71 13.60 12.69
N SER A 407 8.59 14.92 12.89
CA SER A 407 7.42 15.59 13.50
C SER A 407 6.13 15.32 12.72
N ASP A 408 6.24 15.15 11.41
CA ASP A 408 5.09 15.01 10.51
C ASP A 408 4.45 13.62 10.59
N ARG A 409 5.04 12.67 11.35
CA ARG A 409 4.63 11.26 11.31
C ARG A 409 3.16 11.05 11.64
N LEU A 410 2.61 11.76 12.61
CA LEU A 410 1.18 11.65 12.92
C LEU A 410 0.34 12.60 12.06
N VAL A 411 0.85 13.81 11.79
CA VAL A 411 0.18 14.82 10.97
C VAL A 411 -0.13 14.28 9.56
N ALA A 412 0.81 13.60 8.93
CA ALA A 412 0.71 13.07 7.56
C ALA A 412 -0.29 11.92 7.39
N VAL A 413 -0.85 11.39 8.48
CA VAL A 413 -1.92 10.38 8.46
C VAL A 413 -3.15 10.81 9.28
N SER A 414 -3.10 12.00 9.89
CA SER A 414 -4.14 12.54 10.77
C SER A 414 -5.48 12.67 10.06
N GLY A 415 -5.44 12.97 8.76
CA GLY A 415 -6.60 13.05 7.91
C GLY A 415 -7.44 11.78 7.85
N LEU A 416 -6.77 10.66 7.61
CA LEU A 416 -7.39 9.34 7.62
C LEU A 416 -7.88 8.97 9.03
N ALA A 417 -7.12 9.32 10.07
CA ALA A 417 -7.55 9.10 11.44
C ALA A 417 -8.86 9.84 11.77
N ARG A 418 -8.99 11.12 11.39
CA ARG A 418 -10.21 11.91 11.60
C ARG A 418 -11.43 11.31 10.89
N LEU A 419 -11.26 10.83 9.66
CA LEU A 419 -12.33 10.14 8.93
C LEU A 419 -12.77 8.86 9.66
N LEU A 420 -11.81 8.11 10.18
CA LEU A 420 -12.07 6.86 10.89
C LEU A 420 -12.66 7.05 12.29
N GLN A 421 -12.43 8.20 12.93
CA GLN A 421 -12.89 8.51 14.29
C GLN A 421 -14.39 8.24 14.47
N LYS A 422 -15.21 8.67 13.50
CA LYS A 422 -16.68 8.47 13.53
C LYS A 422 -17.06 6.99 13.48
N SER A 423 -16.35 6.21 12.66
CA SER A 423 -16.65 4.77 12.44
C SER A 423 -16.09 3.88 13.55
N ILE A 424 -14.94 4.24 14.12
CA ILE A 424 -14.30 3.50 15.20
C ILE A 424 -14.96 3.82 16.54
N GLY A 425 -15.43 5.06 16.74
CA GLY A 425 -16.14 5.49 17.95
C GLY A 425 -15.28 5.45 19.22
N SER A 426 -13.97 5.71 19.09
CA SER A 426 -13.00 5.65 20.20
C SER A 426 -12.06 6.83 20.16
N GLY A 427 -11.63 7.38 21.30
CA GLY A 427 -10.62 8.43 21.31
C GLY A 427 -9.30 7.99 20.65
N TYR A 428 -8.71 8.89 19.88
CA TYR A 428 -7.39 8.74 19.26
C TYR A 428 -6.27 9.09 20.26
N VAL A 429 -5.20 8.30 20.27
CA VAL A 429 -4.07 8.43 21.20
C VAL A 429 -2.76 8.09 20.47
N ALA A 430 -2.00 9.12 20.09
CA ALA A 430 -0.64 9.01 19.54
C ALA A 430 -0.49 7.92 18.45
N GLY A 431 -1.33 7.92 17.41
CA GLY A 431 -1.25 6.91 16.34
C GLY A 431 -2.17 5.70 16.50
N MET A 432 -2.94 5.60 17.59
CA MET A 432 -3.75 4.44 17.95
C MET A 432 -5.11 4.84 18.52
N TRP A 433 -5.97 3.86 18.77
CA TRP A 433 -7.30 4.05 19.36
C TRP A 433 -7.37 3.49 20.77
N ARG A 434 -8.03 4.19 21.70
CA ARG A 434 -8.28 3.69 23.08
C ARG A 434 -8.94 2.31 23.09
N LYS A 435 -9.89 2.06 22.18
CA LYS A 435 -10.54 0.76 21.97
C LYS A 435 -9.54 -0.26 21.46
N ASN A 436 -9.40 -1.39 22.17
CA ASN A 436 -8.44 -2.46 21.87
C ASN A 436 -6.98 -1.95 21.84
N LEU A 437 -6.63 -0.97 22.69
CA LEU A 437 -5.27 -0.43 22.71
C LEU A 437 -4.25 -1.51 23.10
N GLU A 438 -4.62 -2.46 23.96
CA GLU A 438 -3.78 -3.60 24.36
C GLU A 438 -3.22 -4.35 23.15
N LEU A 439 -4.08 -4.68 22.20
CA LEU A 439 -3.70 -5.41 20.98
C LEU A 439 -2.96 -4.52 19.99
N GLN A 440 -3.27 -3.22 19.96
CA GLN A 440 -2.54 -2.26 19.13
C GLN A 440 -1.11 -2.05 19.60
N LEU A 441 -0.83 -2.20 20.90
CA LEU A 441 0.54 -2.16 21.42
C LEU A 441 1.39 -3.35 20.92
N LEU A 442 0.82 -4.38 20.28
CA LEU A 442 1.59 -5.53 19.79
C LEU A 442 2.17 -5.33 18.37
N TRP A 443 2.38 -4.08 17.97
CA TRP A 443 3.14 -3.76 16.76
C TRP A 443 4.61 -4.20 16.88
N THR A 444 5.26 -4.48 15.75
CA THR A 444 6.68 -4.82 15.62
C THR A 444 7.31 -4.01 14.51
N VAL A 445 8.63 -3.93 14.49
CA VAL A 445 9.39 -3.28 13.43
C VAL A 445 9.87 -4.34 12.43
N TRP A 446 9.68 -4.11 11.13
CA TRP A 446 10.11 -5.06 10.08
C TRP A 446 11.63 -5.06 9.89
N GLU A 447 12.24 -3.87 9.88
CA GLU A 447 13.68 -3.66 9.77
C GLU A 447 14.14 -2.73 10.91
N MET A 448 14.98 -3.27 11.81
CA MET A 448 15.56 -2.51 12.92
C MET A 448 16.44 -1.39 12.34
N GLY A 449 16.04 -0.14 12.56
CA GLY A 449 16.85 1.03 12.22
C GLY A 449 17.89 1.33 13.30
N GLU A 450 18.95 2.06 12.92
CA GLU A 450 20.08 2.36 13.82
C GLU A 450 19.69 3.22 15.03
N THR A 451 18.74 4.16 14.92
CA THR A 451 18.36 5.04 16.05
C THR A 451 16.98 5.71 15.90
N ARG A 452 16.32 6.02 17.03
CA ARG A 452 15.31 7.11 17.11
C ARG A 452 16.03 8.44 16.78
N PRO A 453 15.43 9.41 16.07
CA PRO A 453 16.13 10.61 15.62
C PRO A 453 16.94 11.28 16.75
N LYS A 454 18.26 11.43 16.55
CA LYS A 454 19.24 11.89 17.57
C LYS A 454 18.97 13.31 18.13
N ASN A 455 18.09 14.09 17.48
CA ASN A 455 17.94 15.52 17.70
C ASN A 455 16.90 15.92 18.77
N LYS A 456 16.30 14.98 19.49
CA LYS A 456 15.48 15.27 20.69
C LYS A 456 15.85 14.27 21.81
N PRO A 457 15.91 14.67 23.09
CA PRO A 457 16.14 13.74 24.18
C PRO A 457 15.07 12.64 24.17
N GLU A 458 15.52 11.40 24.35
CA GLU A 458 14.72 10.17 24.25
C GLU A 458 13.51 10.15 25.20
N ASN A 459 13.52 11.01 26.23
CA ASN A 459 12.50 11.16 27.28
C ASN A 459 11.31 12.07 26.91
N ARG A 460 11.15 12.48 25.64
CA ARG A 460 10.07 13.39 25.20
C ARG A 460 9.21 12.84 24.06
N ARG A 461 9.00 11.52 23.99
CA ARG A 461 8.05 10.88 23.06
C ARG A 461 7.51 9.57 23.65
N PRO A 462 6.20 9.24 23.44
CA PRO A 462 5.62 8.04 24.00
C PRO A 462 6.29 6.77 23.45
N SER A 463 6.99 5.98 24.28
CA SER A 463 7.73 4.80 23.80
C SER A 463 6.83 3.66 23.34
N TRP A 464 5.59 3.63 23.87
CA TRP A 464 4.54 2.68 23.48
C TRP A 464 3.90 3.00 22.11
N SER A 465 4.09 4.22 21.60
CA SER A 465 3.64 4.62 20.27
C SER A 465 4.64 4.21 19.19
N TRP A 466 4.13 3.80 18.04
CA TRP A 466 4.93 3.52 16.85
C TRP A 466 5.43 4.80 16.17
N ALA A 467 4.78 5.94 16.40
CA ALA A 467 5.02 7.17 15.65
C ALA A 467 6.45 7.75 15.76
N PRO A 468 7.16 7.62 16.89
CA PRO A 468 8.54 8.09 16.98
C PRO A 468 9.53 7.31 16.11
N LEU A 469 9.15 6.13 15.59
CA LEU A 469 10.02 5.27 14.80
C LEU A 469 9.91 5.59 13.30
N ASN A 470 11.07 5.80 12.66
CA ASN A 470 11.18 5.95 11.22
C ASN A 470 11.40 4.59 10.53
N SER A 471 10.59 3.60 10.89
CA SER A 471 10.64 2.25 10.33
C SER A 471 9.24 1.77 9.98
N ARG A 472 9.17 0.82 9.03
CA ARG A 472 7.94 0.08 8.74
C ARG A 472 7.54 -0.70 9.98
N ILE A 473 6.30 -0.50 10.43
CA ILE A 473 5.70 -1.32 11.47
C ILE A 473 4.77 -2.38 10.89
N CYS A 474 4.59 -3.46 11.65
CA CYS A 474 3.66 -4.54 11.39
C CYS A 474 2.85 -4.81 12.66
N TYR A 475 1.55 -5.03 12.57
CA TYR A 475 0.77 -5.50 13.70
C TYR A 475 0.87 -7.02 13.87
N ALA A 476 0.34 -7.50 14.99
CA ALA A 476 0.47 -8.87 15.48
C ALA A 476 0.26 -9.96 14.41
N THR A 477 0.94 -11.09 14.63
CA THR A 477 0.83 -12.31 13.80
C THR A 477 -0.63 -12.71 13.62
N PHE A 478 -1.45 -12.46 14.64
CA PHE A 478 -2.89 -12.62 14.63
C PHE A 478 -3.57 -11.26 14.76
N ARG A 479 -4.24 -10.79 13.69
CA ARG A 479 -5.00 -9.52 13.72
C ARG A 479 -6.26 -9.58 14.59
N HIS A 480 -6.80 -10.79 14.78
CA HIS A 480 -8.04 -11.06 15.50
C HIS A 480 -7.88 -12.16 16.53
N PRO A 481 -7.01 -11.98 17.54
CA PRO A 481 -6.81 -13.03 18.53
C PRO A 481 -8.11 -13.30 19.31
N LYS A 482 -8.98 -12.28 19.47
CA LYS A 482 -10.32 -12.41 20.07
C LYS A 482 -11.29 -13.33 19.32
N ARG A 483 -11.00 -13.72 18.06
CA ARG A 483 -11.82 -14.71 17.32
C ARG A 483 -11.50 -16.14 17.72
N PHE A 484 -10.39 -16.39 18.42
CA PHE A 484 -10.10 -17.72 18.94
C PHE A 484 -11.07 -18.05 20.09
N PRO A 485 -11.73 -19.22 20.09
CA PRO A 485 -12.64 -19.62 21.15
C PRO A 485 -12.01 -19.62 22.55
N ASP A 486 -10.70 -19.82 22.62
CA ASP A 486 -9.90 -19.94 23.82
C ASP A 486 -8.93 -18.76 24.02
N PHE A 487 -9.27 -17.59 23.46
CA PHE A 487 -8.58 -16.33 23.71
C PHE A 487 -8.66 -15.94 25.19
N ARG A 488 -7.53 -15.55 25.78
CA ARG A 488 -7.44 -14.97 27.12
C ARG A 488 -6.72 -13.63 27.08
N SER A 489 -7.34 -12.59 27.64
CA SER A 489 -6.68 -11.32 27.93
C SER A 489 -5.87 -11.47 29.21
N LEU A 490 -4.59 -11.09 29.19
CA LEU A 490 -3.67 -11.23 30.32
C LEU A 490 -3.22 -9.89 30.92
N ALA A 491 -3.48 -8.80 30.19
CA ALA A 491 -3.33 -7.44 30.67
C ALA A 491 -4.54 -6.60 30.25
N ARG A 492 -4.75 -5.48 30.95
CA ARG A 492 -5.78 -4.47 30.64
C ARG A 492 -5.24 -3.07 30.83
N ILE A 493 -5.67 -2.14 29.98
CA ILE A 493 -5.31 -0.73 30.13
C ILE A 493 -6.30 -0.07 31.09
N LEU A 494 -5.75 0.56 32.13
CA LEU A 494 -6.52 1.33 33.11
C LEU A 494 -6.72 2.78 32.65
N ASN A 495 -5.66 3.39 32.11
CA ASN A 495 -5.69 4.76 31.62
C ASN A 495 -4.65 4.98 30.52
N VAL A 496 -4.90 5.96 29.64
CA VAL A 496 -3.91 6.48 28.72
C VAL A 496 -4.04 8.00 28.65
N THR A 497 -2.91 8.69 28.77
CA THR A 497 -2.78 10.14 28.68
C THR A 497 -1.77 10.48 27.60
N VAL A 498 -2.04 11.52 26.82
CA VAL A 498 -1.15 12.00 25.75
C VAL A 498 -1.15 13.52 25.84
N GLN A 499 0.04 14.11 25.81
CA GLN A 499 0.23 15.54 25.63
C GLN A 499 0.64 15.78 24.18
N SER A 500 -0.18 16.50 23.42
CA SER A 500 0.16 16.92 22.06
C SER A 500 1.07 18.15 22.08
N VAL A 501 1.87 18.33 21.02
CA VAL A 501 2.68 19.55 20.82
C VAL A 501 1.77 20.77 20.55
N THR A 502 0.65 20.56 19.87
CA THR A 502 -0.38 21.55 19.59
C THR A 502 -1.71 21.13 20.21
N ASN A 503 -2.76 21.94 20.07
CA ASN A 503 -4.11 21.56 20.51
C ASN A 503 -4.75 20.44 19.67
N ASP A 504 -4.04 19.94 18.65
CA ASP A 504 -4.50 18.85 17.81
C ASP A 504 -4.13 17.47 18.39
N THR A 505 -5.14 16.70 18.80
CA THR A 505 -4.96 15.33 19.31
C THR A 505 -4.44 14.34 18.26
N TYR A 506 -4.53 14.68 16.98
CA TYR A 506 -4.05 13.85 15.86
C TYR A 506 -2.64 14.25 15.38
N GLY A 507 -2.08 15.33 15.92
CA GLY A 507 -0.76 15.84 15.58
C GLY A 507 0.40 15.16 16.34
N GLU A 508 1.58 15.79 16.34
CA GLU A 508 2.77 15.28 17.05
C GLU A 508 2.48 15.15 18.56
N ALA A 509 2.74 13.96 19.10
CA ALA A 509 2.68 13.71 20.54
C ALA A 509 4.00 14.10 21.21
N GLN A 510 3.94 14.98 22.20
CA GLN A 510 5.06 15.41 23.03
C GLN A 510 5.39 14.40 24.14
N SER A 511 4.38 13.79 24.74
CA SER A 511 4.55 12.77 25.78
C SER A 511 3.29 11.93 25.90
N GLY A 512 3.37 10.78 26.56
CA GLY A 512 2.16 10.03 26.88
C GLY A 512 2.43 8.83 27.76
N ILE A 513 1.49 8.52 28.64
CA ILE A 513 1.62 7.44 29.62
C ILE A 513 0.46 6.47 29.43
N VAL A 514 0.77 5.19 29.29
CA VAL A 514 -0.20 4.09 29.38
C VAL A 514 -0.08 3.45 30.76
N THR A 515 -1.14 3.53 31.55
CA THR A 515 -1.25 2.78 32.82
C THR A 515 -1.89 1.43 32.52
N MET A 516 -1.17 0.36 32.79
CA MET A 516 -1.57 -1.02 32.49
C MET A 516 -1.55 -1.86 33.77
N HIS A 517 -2.51 -2.78 33.87
CA HIS A 517 -2.57 -3.79 34.93
C HIS A 517 -2.36 -5.17 34.31
N GLY A 518 -1.45 -5.95 34.88
CA GLY A 518 -1.14 -7.30 34.43
C GLY A 518 0.06 -7.89 35.15
N ARG A 519 0.44 -9.11 34.78
CA ARG A 519 1.60 -9.82 35.35
C ARG A 519 2.87 -9.39 34.65
N ILE A 520 3.93 -9.17 35.43
CA ILE A 520 5.24 -8.77 34.90
C ILE A 520 6.25 -9.82 35.31
N TYR A 521 7.11 -10.21 34.38
CA TYR A 521 8.18 -11.15 34.66
C TYR A 521 9.52 -10.59 34.17
N HIS A 522 10.59 -11.15 34.70
CA HIS A 522 11.96 -10.79 34.37
C HIS A 522 12.51 -11.78 33.35
N VAL A 523 13.10 -11.26 32.28
CA VAL A 523 13.78 -12.09 31.29
C VAL A 523 15.28 -11.97 31.53
N ARG A 524 15.88 -13.05 32.06
CA ARG A 524 17.34 -13.24 32.12
C ARG A 524 17.66 -14.54 31.39
N GLY A 525 18.35 -14.44 30.26
CA GLY A 525 18.76 -15.61 29.48
C GLY A 525 20.18 -15.45 28.96
N ASN A 526 20.95 -16.53 29.02
CA ASN A 526 22.18 -16.68 28.26
C ASN A 526 21.80 -17.19 26.87
N PHE A 527 21.97 -16.37 25.83
CA PHE A 527 21.71 -16.78 24.45
C PHE A 527 23.02 -17.15 23.77
N PHE A 528 23.12 -18.38 23.27
CA PHE A 528 24.22 -18.77 22.39
C PHE A 528 23.93 -18.19 20.99
N ALA A 529 24.83 -17.33 20.51
CA ALA A 529 24.67 -16.61 19.26
C ALA A 529 24.57 -17.57 18.06
N GLY A 530 23.49 -17.45 17.30
CA GLY A 530 23.38 -17.94 15.92
C GLY A 530 22.84 -16.82 15.05
N GLU A 531 23.41 -16.65 13.87
CA GLU A 531 22.95 -15.64 12.90
C GLU A 531 21.55 -15.98 12.36
N ALA A 532 20.83 -14.91 12.01
CA ALA A 532 19.65 -14.88 11.14
C ALA A 532 18.32 -15.46 11.67
N ARG A 533 17.45 -14.55 12.15
CA ARG A 533 15.96 -14.50 12.03
C ARG A 533 15.11 -15.73 12.42
N HIS A 534 15.68 -16.90 12.68
CA HIS A 534 15.04 -18.16 13.06
C HIS A 534 15.95 -18.84 14.09
N CYS A 535 15.71 -18.57 15.37
CA CYS A 535 16.27 -19.39 16.45
C CYS A 535 15.20 -20.39 16.86
N GLU A 536 15.35 -21.66 16.46
CA GLU A 536 14.90 -22.75 17.32
C GLU A 536 15.91 -22.84 18.47
N ARG A 537 15.42 -22.79 19.72
CA ARG A 537 16.03 -23.30 20.98
C ARG A 537 16.02 -22.32 22.17
N ARG A 538 15.50 -22.87 23.27
CA ARG A 538 15.78 -22.68 24.70
C ARG A 538 15.80 -21.25 25.23
N LEU A 539 14.61 -20.71 25.47
CA LEU A 539 14.39 -19.55 26.32
C LEU A 539 14.21 -20.00 27.77
N THR A 540 14.89 -19.35 28.72
CA THR A 540 14.59 -19.40 30.16
C THR A 540 13.94 -18.08 30.56
N LEU A 541 12.71 -18.15 31.06
CA LEU A 541 11.99 -17.01 31.67
C LEU A 541 12.19 -17.06 33.20
N TRP A 542 12.15 -15.94 33.91
CA TRP A 542 12.21 -15.88 35.39
C TRP A 542 11.14 -14.93 35.93
N ASN A 543 10.69 -15.11 37.17
CA ASN A 543 10.01 -14.07 37.94
C ASN A 543 10.64 -13.99 39.33
N SER A 544 10.13 -13.09 40.18
CA SER A 544 10.57 -12.94 41.58
C SER A 544 10.43 -14.22 42.44
N TRP A 545 9.95 -15.33 41.86
CA TRP A 545 9.80 -16.67 42.43
C TRP A 545 10.64 -17.74 41.71
N GLU A 546 11.72 -17.37 41.01
CA GLU A 546 12.67 -18.31 40.37
C GLU A 546 12.06 -19.34 39.40
N LEU A 547 10.96 -19.03 38.73
CA LEU A 547 10.35 -19.94 37.76
C LEU A 547 11.10 -19.95 36.44
N GLU A 548 11.94 -20.97 36.19
CA GLU A 548 12.64 -21.24 34.93
C GLU A 548 11.76 -22.03 33.95
N PHE A 549 11.25 -21.36 32.91
CA PHE A 549 10.51 -22.01 31.82
C PHE A 549 11.36 -22.19 30.60
N LEU A 550 11.43 -23.42 30.09
CA LEU A 550 12.19 -23.78 28.92
C LEU A 550 11.29 -23.81 27.68
N VAL A 551 11.42 -22.83 26.80
CA VAL A 551 10.59 -22.76 25.58
C VAL A 551 11.40 -23.05 24.32
N SER A 552 10.88 -23.96 23.49
CA SER A 552 11.51 -24.46 22.26
C SER A 552 11.51 -23.41 21.14
N SER A 553 10.47 -22.57 21.07
CA SER A 553 10.24 -21.59 20.01
C SER A 553 9.64 -20.28 20.53
N GLY A 554 10.44 -19.20 20.47
CA GLY A 554 10.02 -17.84 20.79
C GLY A 554 10.76 -16.83 19.91
N ARG A 555 10.12 -15.68 19.64
CA ARG A 555 10.69 -14.63 18.78
C ARG A 555 10.65 -13.28 19.49
N PHE A 556 11.81 -12.64 19.55
CA PHE A 556 11.96 -11.25 19.99
C PHE A 556 11.89 -10.32 18.79
N TYR A 557 11.14 -9.24 18.95
CA TYR A 557 11.07 -8.13 18.01
C TYR A 557 11.45 -6.87 18.76
N TRP A 558 12.69 -6.42 18.58
CA TRP A 558 13.21 -5.20 19.20
C TRP A 558 12.71 -3.97 18.44
N ASP A 559 12.38 -2.90 19.18
CA ASP A 559 11.95 -1.64 18.57
C ASP A 559 13.14 -0.90 17.92
N THR A 560 14.37 -1.05 18.44
CA THR A 560 15.59 -0.43 17.89
C THR A 560 16.82 -1.34 18.01
N GLN A 561 17.87 -1.06 17.23
CA GLN A 561 19.17 -1.72 17.38
C GLN A 561 19.79 -1.51 18.76
N ARG A 562 19.56 -0.34 19.38
CA ARG A 562 20.02 -0.02 20.73
C ARG A 562 19.34 -0.87 21.80
N ASP A 563 18.03 -1.11 21.65
CA ASP A 563 17.29 -2.00 22.56
C ASP A 563 17.87 -3.41 22.53
N LYS A 564 18.18 -3.92 21.33
CA LYS A 564 18.88 -5.20 21.20
C LYS A 564 20.27 -5.16 21.83
N ALA A 565 21.07 -4.13 21.57
CA ALA A 565 22.43 -4.03 22.09
C ALA A 565 22.47 -3.96 23.63
N ASN A 566 21.53 -3.23 24.25
CA ASN A 566 21.39 -3.17 25.70
C ASN A 566 21.07 -4.56 26.27
N PHE A 567 20.19 -5.31 25.62
CA PHE A 567 19.92 -6.69 26.00
C PHE A 567 21.15 -7.58 25.89
N ASP A 568 21.86 -7.51 24.75
CA ASP A 568 23.09 -8.27 24.52
C ASP A 568 24.18 -7.93 25.57
N ALA A 569 24.17 -6.69 26.10
CA ALA A 569 25.03 -6.23 27.18
C ALA A 569 24.58 -6.65 28.59
N GLY A 570 23.52 -7.44 28.71
CA GLY A 570 23.03 -8.00 29.98
C GLY A 570 22.05 -7.11 30.74
N HIS A 571 21.49 -6.07 30.12
CA HIS A 571 20.44 -5.27 30.76
C HIS A 571 19.21 -6.15 31.06
N THR A 572 18.67 -6.01 32.27
CA THR A 572 17.47 -6.75 32.66
C THR A 572 16.26 -6.27 31.86
N ILE A 573 15.53 -7.22 31.27
CA ILE A 573 14.29 -6.97 30.54
C ILE A 573 13.12 -7.47 31.32
N TYR A 574 12.01 -6.75 31.19
CA TYR A 574 10.73 -7.14 31.71
C TYR A 574 9.79 -7.43 30.54
N TRP A 575 8.85 -8.32 30.74
CA TRP A 575 7.77 -8.52 29.77
C TRP A 575 6.42 -8.58 30.47
N ILE A 576 5.40 -8.01 29.81
CA ILE A 576 4.01 -8.04 30.25
C ILE A 576 3.18 -8.76 29.18
N PRO A 577 2.68 -9.97 29.45
CA PRO A 577 1.81 -10.71 28.55
C PRO A 577 0.51 -9.95 28.30
N ILE A 578 0.16 -9.79 27.03
CA ILE A 578 -1.06 -9.08 26.65
C ILE A 578 -2.21 -10.05 26.45
N TRP A 579 -1.95 -11.14 25.73
CA TRP A 579 -2.94 -12.18 25.51
C TRP A 579 -2.29 -13.53 25.27
N ALA A 580 -3.10 -14.58 25.42
CA ALA A 580 -2.74 -15.95 25.13
C ALA A 580 -3.88 -16.71 24.47
N ARG A 581 -3.52 -17.77 23.77
CA ARG A 581 -4.40 -18.88 23.42
C ARG A 581 -4.06 -20.03 24.37
N HIS A 582 -5.02 -20.67 25.01
CA HIS A 582 -4.70 -21.69 26.03
C HIS A 582 -4.48 -23.09 25.42
N SER A 583 -5.22 -23.43 24.35
CA SER A 583 -5.19 -24.76 23.73
C SER A 583 -3.93 -25.00 22.90
N TYR A 584 -3.19 -23.94 22.61
CA TYR A 584 -1.91 -23.93 21.90
C TYR A 584 -0.98 -23.04 22.70
N LEU A 585 0.31 -23.34 22.83
CA LEU A 585 1.23 -22.44 23.55
C LEU A 585 1.53 -21.19 22.71
N VAL A 586 0.54 -20.31 22.55
CA VAL A 586 0.62 -19.06 21.79
C VAL A 586 0.39 -17.90 22.74
N LEU A 587 1.36 -16.98 22.79
CA LEU A 587 1.35 -15.83 23.69
C LEU A 587 2.07 -14.64 23.06
N GLU A 588 1.52 -13.45 23.22
CA GLU A 588 2.19 -12.20 22.84
C GLU A 588 2.33 -11.28 24.05
N ALA A 589 3.52 -10.71 24.20
CA ALA A 589 3.87 -9.85 25.32
C ALA A 589 4.61 -8.60 24.84
N LEU A 590 4.50 -7.50 25.59
CA LEU A 590 5.36 -6.33 25.42
C LEU A 590 6.68 -6.56 26.13
N LEU A 591 7.78 -6.12 25.54
CA LEU A 591 9.10 -6.06 26.17
C LEU A 591 9.33 -4.65 26.71
N LEU A 592 9.85 -4.56 27.93
CA LEU A 592 10.00 -3.32 28.69
C LEU A 592 11.39 -3.22 29.34
N TYR A 593 11.93 -2.01 29.40
CA TYR A 593 12.98 -1.61 30.35
C TYR A 593 12.36 -0.82 31.49
N LYS A 594 12.80 -1.08 32.73
CA LYS A 594 12.45 -0.27 33.88
C LYS A 594 13.19 1.06 33.82
N LEU A 595 12.53 2.16 34.16
CA LEU A 595 13.13 3.49 34.20
C LEU A 595 13.76 3.75 35.58
N ASP A 596 14.88 4.45 35.60
CA ASP A 596 15.57 4.78 36.85
C ASP A 596 14.71 5.70 37.74
N GLY A 597 14.71 5.43 39.04
CA GLY A 597 14.03 6.28 40.04
C GLY A 597 12.56 5.96 40.30
N SER A 598 12.01 4.87 39.76
CA SER A 598 10.64 4.42 40.06
C SER A 598 10.46 2.92 39.94
N GLU A 599 9.68 2.34 40.86
CA GLU A 599 9.39 0.91 40.86
C GLU A 599 8.37 0.49 39.78
N GLN A 600 7.55 1.43 39.28
CA GLN A 600 6.41 1.13 38.41
C GLN A 600 6.49 1.78 37.03
N ASP A 601 7.59 2.47 36.70
CA ASP A 601 7.75 3.17 35.42
C ASP A 601 8.65 2.40 34.46
N TYR A 602 8.15 2.24 33.24
CA TYR A 602 8.77 1.45 32.20
C TYR A 602 8.79 2.18 30.87
N ARG A 603 9.73 1.80 30.02
CA ARG A 603 9.82 2.12 28.59
C ARG A 603 9.57 0.85 27.81
N ARG A 604 8.78 0.91 26.75
CA ARG A 604 8.66 -0.17 25.77
C ARG A 604 9.91 -0.25 24.89
N VAL A 605 10.37 -1.48 24.65
CA VAL A 605 11.58 -1.80 23.87
C VAL A 605 11.36 -2.86 22.80
N GLY A 606 10.15 -3.43 22.73
CA GLY A 606 9.84 -4.45 21.75
C GLY A 606 8.60 -5.27 22.09
N LYS A 607 8.52 -6.40 21.42
CA LYS A 607 7.49 -7.42 21.58
C LYS A 607 8.13 -8.80 21.61
N PHE A 608 7.57 -9.68 22.41
CA PHE A 608 7.87 -11.09 22.36
C PHE A 608 6.67 -11.90 21.86
N PHE A 609 6.93 -12.89 21.02
CA PHE A 609 5.94 -13.83 20.52
C PHE A 609 6.37 -15.25 20.83
N LEU A 610 5.55 -15.94 21.61
CA LEU A 610 5.66 -17.36 21.85
C LEU A 610 4.68 -18.11 20.97
N TYR A 611 5.14 -19.16 20.33
CA TYR A 611 4.28 -20.11 19.63
C TYR A 611 4.90 -21.49 19.71
N ASP A 612 4.10 -22.51 19.97
CA ASP A 612 4.48 -23.89 19.73
C ASP A 612 3.47 -24.51 18.75
N ALA A 613 3.99 -24.97 17.62
CA ALA A 613 3.20 -25.51 16.51
C ALA A 613 3.09 -27.04 16.56
N LEU A 614 3.85 -27.71 17.42
CA LEU A 614 3.90 -29.17 17.50
C LEU A 614 2.85 -29.64 18.50
N GLY A 615 1.58 -29.67 18.08
CA GLY A 615 0.46 -30.11 18.91
C GLY A 615 0.46 -31.60 19.33
N GLN A 616 1.60 -32.15 19.77
CA GLN A 616 1.67 -33.52 20.25
C GLN A 616 0.88 -33.66 21.57
N PRO A 617 0.06 -34.73 21.73
CA PRO A 617 -0.74 -34.94 22.94
C PRO A 617 0.07 -34.97 24.26
N ALA A 618 1.32 -35.42 24.21
CA ALA A 618 2.22 -35.49 25.36
C ALA A 618 2.59 -34.10 25.92
N GLU A 619 2.66 -33.08 25.07
CA GLU A 619 3.05 -31.71 25.44
C GLU A 619 1.90 -30.90 26.07
N ARG A 620 0.64 -31.33 25.87
CA ARG A 620 -0.53 -30.65 26.46
C ARG A 620 -0.53 -30.64 28.01
N LYS A 621 0.00 -31.70 28.65
CA LYS A 621 0.17 -31.73 30.11
C LYS A 621 1.23 -30.72 30.57
N ALA A 622 2.32 -30.57 29.81
CA ALA A 622 3.34 -29.57 30.08
C ALA A 622 2.78 -28.14 29.94
N TYR A 623 1.92 -27.90 28.95
CA TYR A 623 1.24 -26.60 28.80
C TYR A 623 0.29 -26.28 29.95
N SER A 624 -0.47 -27.27 30.46
CA SER A 624 -1.33 -27.05 31.63
C SER A 624 -0.53 -26.57 32.83
N ARG A 625 0.58 -27.27 33.13
CA ARG A 625 1.48 -26.88 34.22
C ARG A 625 2.10 -25.50 33.98
N PHE A 626 2.52 -25.20 32.75
CA PHE A 626 2.97 -23.86 32.37
C PHE A 626 1.92 -22.81 32.70
N TRP A 627 0.66 -23.01 32.29
CA TRP A 627 -0.41 -22.03 32.57
C TRP A 627 -0.72 -21.87 34.06
N ASP A 628 -0.72 -22.95 34.82
CA ASP A 628 -0.97 -22.90 36.27
C ASP A 628 0.12 -22.07 36.99
N GLU A 629 1.39 -22.36 36.71
CA GLU A 629 2.51 -21.63 37.30
C GLU A 629 2.58 -20.19 36.77
N PHE A 630 2.37 -19.99 35.47
CA PHE A 630 2.40 -18.68 34.83
C PHE A 630 1.31 -17.75 35.37
N LEU A 631 0.08 -18.26 35.56
CA LEU A 631 -1.04 -17.47 36.07
C LEU A 631 -1.00 -17.29 37.60
N SER A 632 -0.19 -18.06 38.33
CA SER A 632 -0.02 -17.92 39.78
C SER A 632 0.67 -16.62 40.21
N CYS A 633 1.38 -15.95 39.29
CA CYS A 633 2.08 -14.69 39.60
C CYS A 633 1.09 -13.56 39.92
N PRO A 634 1.43 -12.67 40.87
CA PRO A 634 0.60 -11.52 41.20
C PRO A 634 0.53 -10.55 40.02
N GLU A 635 -0.62 -9.88 39.89
CA GLU A 635 -0.79 -8.77 38.96
C GLU A 635 -0.36 -7.46 39.63
N GLU A 636 0.26 -6.58 38.84
CA GLU A 636 0.73 -5.28 39.28
C GLU A 636 0.24 -4.19 38.33
N THR A 637 0.30 -2.94 38.79
CA THR A 637 -0.01 -1.77 37.96
C THR A 637 1.28 -1.06 37.60
N ILE A 638 1.48 -0.83 36.30
CA ILE A 638 2.65 -0.13 35.77
C ILE A 638 2.27 1.01 34.85
N ARG A 639 3.23 1.90 34.62
CA ARG A 639 3.13 3.01 33.69
C ARG A 639 4.20 2.84 32.61
N ILE A 640 3.77 2.81 31.36
CA ILE A 640 4.66 2.78 30.20
C ILE A 640 4.68 4.20 29.62
N HIS A 641 5.87 4.80 29.60
CA HIS A 641 6.11 6.17 29.12
C HIS A 641 6.35 6.26 27.63
#